data_AF-A0A538P5Q9-F1
#
_entry.id   AF-A0A538P5Q9-F1
#
_cell.length_a   1.000
_cell.length_b   1.000
_cell.length_c   1.000
_cell.angle_alpha   90.00
_cell.angle_beta   90.00
_cell.angle_gamma   90.00
#
_symmetry.space_group_name_H-M   'P 1'
#
loop_
_entity.id
_entity.type
_entity.pdbx_description
1 polymer ?
#
loop_
_entity_poly.entity_id
_entity_poly.type
_entity_poly.pdbx_seq_one_letter_code
_entity_poly.pdbx_strand_id
1 'polypeptide(L)'
;MEVVEQICLVLAYVAAIGFLISGLDDLFFDSLFLNYLFKSRKNPPISLKSLKLAPEQWIALCVPAWQEGGVVDKMAEYAARVVLYEKYDIFVGVYPNDPETIGCVDRICVENPRIHKVMVPHPGPTCKADCLNWIYRNMRLNEVPGVREYSVIAIHDAEDVVHPLALKVYNYFVPREYDMAQLPVFALEMPVWQYWTGNTYIDGFAELHTKDVFIRQSIGGIVPSAGVGTAFARQALEHLAAANHGEPFLIGNLTEDYEIGIRVKRAGFRTGVVSYPVDRVVRRRRRDGSLAPAQTINEIVAIREPFPHTFEAAVRQRARWILGISFQTWEQTGWAGTLPMRYTLLRDRRAPLTHIINMVGYVVLGIVLLQWLFRQTPWAAQVYLRPLLMADSWLWKIAIVDTWLLVYRGVQKIISVYTIYSLKQACFSIPRVIIDNVINFTATVRAARIYLAHKLFGTPFVWHKTTHVFPGEAELSEYRKTIEDLLVEEGLATRDQILQALEIGKAGSAPLCLLRLGLIDEKQFTEVWAKHSGVGVRFINPFDIPDELLRRFPEKQSLELEAIPVEQKAGRILMAFREPPAAGQLEQLGRQFGANLQPVLARPFSIAFARNRAYPRLVLAAPPIIAWSRRFQRAAGVDANVLLEALSSQFATRPSLPDMMADMGMLTETQARRVWAECLGCLPFESAEPALNHELYLNVGPIFWWLHRMLPLEPLAIWTAARPHPEMAEWLRAKARERLEFLADLPNNIELAARRLGVEIDPDQVLHDYLSAKGILRTEQLPHLATLRSIVAEPLPGWLLLRKLLTEEQLHQVFLEISQLPPATGWRPEEFVRLLPVLPPGFPAETGCYCLEASERGLRLGLARLPSPQALREVHDRLAGYPLFFQALSHTEAIQLRQLAGVSQGSVSSIDTIDTRPDG
;
A
#
# COMPACT_ATOMS: atom_id res chain seq x y z
N MET A 1 23.90 -49.55 -48.51
CA MET A 1 23.47 -49.86 -47.13
C MET A 1 24.62 -49.69 -46.15
N GLU A 2 25.76 -50.36 -46.33
CA GLU A 2 26.92 -50.26 -45.40
C GLU A 2 27.42 -48.83 -45.15
N VAL A 3 27.57 -48.00 -46.20
CA VAL A 3 27.99 -46.60 -46.04
C VAL A 3 27.01 -45.80 -45.17
N VAL A 4 25.71 -46.02 -45.36
CA VAL A 4 24.66 -45.34 -44.57
C VAL A 4 24.70 -45.81 -43.12
N GLU A 5 24.88 -47.10 -42.87
CA GLU A 5 25.03 -47.64 -41.51
C GLU A 5 26.27 -47.10 -40.80
N GLN A 6 27.40 -47.00 -41.52
CA GLN A 6 28.62 -46.40 -40.98
C GLN A 6 28.43 -44.92 -40.65
N ILE A 7 27.77 -44.15 -41.51
CA ILE A 7 27.43 -42.74 -41.24
C ILE A 7 26.55 -42.63 -39.99
N CYS A 8 25.49 -43.43 -39.88
CA CYS A 8 24.61 -43.44 -38.71
C CYS A 8 25.40 -43.79 -37.43
N LEU A 9 26.31 -44.76 -37.50
CA LEU A 9 27.13 -45.19 -36.38
C LEU A 9 28.10 -44.08 -35.94
N VAL A 10 28.74 -43.40 -36.89
CA VAL A 10 29.63 -42.26 -36.61
C VAL A 10 28.84 -41.13 -35.95
N LEU A 11 27.66 -40.77 -36.48
CA LEU A 11 26.79 -39.76 -35.87
C LEU A 11 26.39 -40.14 -34.44
N ALA A 12 26.09 -41.42 -34.19
CA ALA A 12 25.75 -41.91 -32.86
C ALA A 12 26.92 -41.79 -31.88
N TYR A 13 28.14 -42.15 -32.28
CA TYR A 13 29.32 -41.96 -31.45
C TYR A 13 29.64 -40.49 -31.19
N VAL A 14 29.51 -39.62 -32.20
CA VAL A 14 29.71 -38.18 -32.05
C VAL A 14 28.71 -37.61 -31.03
N ALA A 15 27.43 -37.98 -31.13
CA ALA A 15 26.42 -37.55 -30.18
C ALA A 15 26.72 -38.09 -28.76
N ALA A 16 26.93 -39.40 -28.62
CA ALA A 16 27.13 -40.05 -27.33
C ALA A 16 28.40 -39.55 -26.61
N ILE A 17 29.53 -39.45 -27.30
CA ILE A 17 30.76 -38.91 -26.71
C ILE A 17 30.59 -37.42 -26.38
N GLY A 18 29.92 -36.66 -27.25
CA GLY A 18 29.62 -35.25 -27.00
C GLY A 18 28.75 -35.01 -25.77
N PHE A 19 27.71 -35.83 -25.59
CA PHE A 19 26.84 -35.83 -24.40
C PHE A 19 27.60 -36.24 -23.15
N LEU A 20 28.42 -37.29 -23.23
CA LEU A 20 29.22 -37.75 -22.11
C LEU A 20 30.18 -36.66 -21.62
N ILE A 21 30.94 -36.04 -22.53
CA ILE A 21 31.88 -34.95 -22.18
C ILE A 21 31.12 -33.77 -21.57
N SER A 22 30.00 -33.36 -22.17
CA SER A 22 29.22 -32.22 -21.69
C SER A 22 28.60 -32.51 -20.32
N GLY A 23 28.06 -33.71 -20.11
CA GLY A 23 27.42 -34.12 -18.87
C GLY A 23 28.42 -34.37 -17.73
N LEU A 24 29.62 -34.88 -18.01
CA LEU A 24 30.69 -34.98 -17.02
C LEU A 24 31.17 -33.60 -16.57
N ASP A 25 31.30 -32.66 -17.50
CA ASP A 25 31.68 -31.28 -17.18
C ASP A 25 30.60 -30.56 -16.38
N ASP A 26 29.32 -30.77 -16.70
CA ASP A 26 28.20 -30.25 -15.90
C ASP A 26 28.14 -30.88 -14.51
N LEU A 27 28.39 -32.19 -14.38
CA LEU A 27 28.47 -32.85 -13.08
C LEU A 27 29.62 -32.27 -12.23
N PHE A 28 30.78 -32.04 -12.85
CA PHE A 28 31.90 -31.37 -12.18
C PHE A 28 31.49 -29.96 -11.75
N PHE A 29 30.87 -29.16 -12.63
CA PHE A 29 30.42 -27.81 -12.31
C PHE A 29 29.40 -27.79 -11.16
N ASP A 30 28.39 -28.65 -11.22
CA ASP A 30 27.35 -28.77 -10.21
C ASP A 30 27.91 -29.28 -8.87
N SER A 31 28.98 -30.08 -8.87
CA SER A 31 29.68 -30.46 -7.63
C SER A 31 30.28 -29.26 -6.88
N LEU A 32 30.72 -28.23 -7.61
CA LEU A 32 31.22 -26.98 -7.04
C LEU A 32 30.09 -26.18 -6.40
N PHE A 33 28.85 -26.30 -6.90
CA PHE A 33 27.68 -25.69 -6.28
C PHE A 33 27.36 -26.30 -4.92
N LEU A 34 27.45 -27.63 -4.78
CA LEU A 34 27.26 -28.28 -3.48
C LEU A 34 28.26 -27.72 -2.45
N ASN A 35 29.53 -27.56 -2.84
CA ASN A 35 30.54 -26.93 -2.00
C ASN A 35 30.19 -25.48 -1.65
N TYR A 36 29.68 -24.70 -2.60
CA TYR A 36 29.18 -23.35 -2.34
C TYR A 36 28.04 -23.35 -1.31
N LEU A 37 27.03 -24.23 -1.45
CA LEU A 37 25.92 -24.34 -0.49
C LEU A 37 26.41 -24.70 0.91
N PHE A 38 27.36 -25.62 1.04
CA PHE A 38 27.94 -25.99 2.34
C PHE A 38 28.69 -24.83 2.99
N LYS A 39 29.39 -24.00 2.21
CA LYS A 39 30.09 -22.81 2.72
C LYS A 39 29.11 -21.68 3.07
N SER A 40 28.09 -21.45 2.24
CA SER A 40 27.12 -20.36 2.39
C SER A 40 26.24 -20.53 3.64
N ARG A 41 25.95 -21.77 4.07
CA ARG A 41 25.20 -22.03 5.31
C ARG A 41 25.85 -21.49 6.59
N LYS A 42 27.14 -21.13 6.54
CA LYS A 42 27.89 -20.61 7.70
C LYS A 42 27.78 -19.10 7.89
N ASN A 43 27.28 -18.37 6.89
CA ASN A 43 27.11 -16.92 6.97
C ASN A 43 25.65 -16.58 7.27
N PRO A 44 25.34 -15.88 8.37
CA PRO A 44 23.97 -15.47 8.65
C PRO A 44 23.50 -14.48 7.58
N PRO A 45 22.24 -14.58 7.11
CA PRO A 45 21.70 -13.61 6.16
C PRO A 45 21.65 -12.21 6.79
N ILE A 46 21.96 -11.19 6.00
CA ILE A 46 21.85 -9.79 6.43
C ILE A 46 20.37 -9.52 6.75
N SER A 47 20.09 -8.92 7.91
CA SER A 47 18.71 -8.59 8.28
C SER A 47 18.14 -7.50 7.37
N LEU A 48 16.84 -7.59 7.06
CA LEU A 48 16.17 -6.56 6.23
C LEU A 48 16.25 -5.17 6.88
N LYS A 49 16.26 -5.12 8.22
CA LYS A 49 16.47 -3.89 8.98
C LYS A 49 17.84 -3.27 8.70
N SER A 50 18.90 -4.07 8.68
CA SER A 50 20.25 -3.61 8.35
C SER A 50 20.34 -3.09 6.91
N LEU A 51 19.63 -3.72 5.97
CA LEU A 51 19.55 -3.27 4.59
C LEU A 51 18.85 -1.90 4.47
N LYS A 52 17.71 -1.72 5.14
CA LYS A 52 16.91 -0.48 5.10
C LYS A 52 17.60 0.69 5.79
N LEU A 53 18.28 0.44 6.92
CA LEU A 53 18.97 1.45 7.73
C LEU A 53 20.36 1.84 7.20
N ALA A 54 20.88 1.13 6.19
CA ALA A 54 22.16 1.50 5.59
C ALA A 54 22.07 2.93 5.02
N PRO A 55 23.00 3.84 5.36
CA PRO A 55 23.02 5.19 4.84
C PRO A 55 22.96 5.19 3.31
N GLU A 56 22.10 6.03 2.74
CA GLU A 56 21.93 6.10 1.29
C GLU A 56 23.09 6.87 0.64
N GLN A 57 23.65 6.26 -0.40
CA GLN A 57 24.59 6.83 -1.35
C GLN A 57 23.84 7.26 -2.62
N TRP A 58 24.38 8.19 -3.39
CA TRP A 58 23.74 8.53 -4.66
C TRP A 58 23.91 7.41 -5.69
N ILE A 59 22.80 6.98 -6.30
CA ILE A 59 22.76 5.96 -7.35
C ILE A 59 22.28 6.56 -8.67
N ALA A 60 23.04 6.39 -9.74
CA ALA A 60 22.62 6.73 -11.10
C ALA A 60 22.09 5.49 -11.82
N LEU A 61 20.85 5.53 -12.30
CA LEU A 61 20.25 4.50 -13.13
C LEU A 61 20.40 4.88 -14.61
N CYS A 62 21.18 4.10 -15.36
CA CYS A 62 21.42 4.32 -16.78
C CYS A 62 20.44 3.47 -17.60
N VAL A 63 19.57 4.13 -18.37
CA VAL A 63 18.50 3.50 -19.15
C VAL A 63 18.65 3.88 -20.63
N PRO A 64 19.29 3.04 -21.46
CA PRO A 64 19.38 3.29 -22.89
C PRO A 64 18.05 2.92 -23.59
N ALA A 65 17.45 3.86 -24.32
CA ALA A 65 16.15 3.68 -24.97
C ALA A 65 16.20 3.89 -26.49
N TRP A 66 15.61 2.96 -27.25
CA TRP A 66 15.50 3.02 -28.71
C TRP A 66 14.21 2.36 -29.20
N GLN A 67 13.34 3.16 -29.83
CA GLN A 67 12.01 2.77 -30.28
C GLN A 67 11.15 2.18 -29.16
N GLU A 68 11.10 2.88 -28.03
CA GLU A 68 10.48 2.45 -26.77
C GLU A 68 9.42 3.45 -26.26
N GLY A 69 8.85 4.23 -27.18
CA GLY A 69 7.64 5.00 -26.93
C GLY A 69 6.56 4.13 -26.26
N GLY A 70 6.03 4.61 -25.13
CA GLY A 70 5.00 3.90 -24.37
C GLY A 70 5.49 2.70 -23.53
N VAL A 71 6.81 2.45 -23.49
CA VAL A 71 7.47 1.44 -22.62
C VAL A 71 8.32 2.14 -21.55
N VAL A 72 9.21 3.04 -21.98
CA VAL A 72 10.16 3.72 -21.07
C VAL A 72 9.47 4.64 -20.06
N ASP A 73 8.36 5.27 -20.47
CA ASP A 73 7.52 6.08 -19.60
C ASP A 73 6.88 5.23 -18.50
N LYS A 74 6.28 4.09 -18.86
CA LYS A 74 5.68 3.16 -17.90
C LYS A 74 6.70 2.56 -16.93
N MET A 75 7.90 2.23 -17.42
CA MET A 75 8.98 1.75 -16.56
C MET A 75 9.41 2.83 -15.58
N ALA A 76 9.63 4.06 -16.04
CA ALA A 76 10.04 5.15 -15.17
C ALA A 76 8.96 5.51 -14.14
N GLU A 77 7.68 5.56 -14.54
CA GLU A 77 6.53 5.74 -13.64
C GLU A 77 6.44 4.61 -12.61
N TYR A 78 6.61 3.35 -13.05
CA TYR A 78 6.62 2.18 -12.17
C TYR A 78 7.77 2.25 -11.17
N ALA A 79 9.00 2.52 -11.63
CA ALA A 79 10.19 2.63 -10.80
C ALA A 79 10.02 3.76 -9.77
N ALA A 80 9.54 4.93 -10.19
CA ALA A 80 9.28 6.06 -9.29
C ALA A 80 8.28 5.73 -8.18
N ARG A 81 7.27 4.90 -8.47
CA ARG A 81 6.25 4.46 -7.49
C ARG A 81 6.77 3.37 -6.55
N VAL A 82 7.56 2.44 -7.06
CA VAL A 82 7.87 1.18 -6.38
C VAL A 82 9.20 1.21 -5.63
N VAL A 83 10.21 1.91 -6.14
CA VAL A 83 11.55 1.94 -5.54
C VAL A 83 11.52 2.58 -4.15
N LEU A 84 12.23 1.95 -3.20
CA LEU A 84 12.37 2.40 -1.81
C LEU A 84 13.72 3.04 -1.56
N TYR A 85 13.92 4.21 -2.15
CA TYR A 85 15.20 4.92 -2.12
C TYR A 85 15.00 6.40 -2.41
N GLU A 86 15.74 7.29 -1.77
CA GLU A 86 15.61 8.74 -2.00
C GLU A 86 16.72 9.29 -2.88
N LYS A 87 17.96 8.86 -2.66
CA LYS A 87 19.15 9.39 -3.38
C LYS A 87 19.42 8.69 -4.71
N TYR A 88 18.49 8.78 -5.65
CA TYR A 88 18.71 8.23 -7.00
C TYR A 88 18.19 9.17 -8.08
N ASP A 89 18.83 9.08 -9.24
CA ASP A 89 18.38 9.73 -10.48
C ASP A 89 18.40 8.71 -11.63
N ILE A 90 17.49 8.90 -12.59
CA ILE A 90 17.35 8.06 -13.79
C ILE A 90 17.80 8.87 -15.00
N PHE A 91 18.80 8.37 -15.73
CA PHE A 91 19.30 8.96 -16.96
C PHE A 91 18.85 8.13 -18.15
N VAL A 92 17.95 8.69 -18.96
CA VAL A 92 17.35 8.02 -20.11
C VAL A 92 18.01 8.49 -21.39
N GLY A 93 18.76 7.61 -22.04
CA GLY A 93 19.42 7.90 -23.32
C GLY A 93 18.46 7.70 -24.50
N VAL A 94 18.32 8.72 -25.34
CA VAL A 94 17.42 8.72 -26.51
C VAL A 94 18.13 9.23 -27.77
N TYR A 95 17.59 8.90 -28.94
CA TYR A 95 18.21 9.21 -30.23
C TYR A 95 17.42 10.27 -31.02
N PRO A 96 18.09 11.17 -31.77
CA PRO A 96 17.44 12.27 -32.50
C PRO A 96 16.39 11.86 -33.53
N ASN A 97 16.52 10.67 -34.12
CA ASN A 97 15.61 10.13 -35.14
C ASN A 97 14.50 9.23 -34.56
N ASP A 98 14.26 9.29 -33.25
CA ASP A 98 13.19 8.58 -32.56
C ASP A 98 12.27 9.58 -31.82
N PRO A 99 11.42 10.32 -32.57
CA PRO A 99 10.58 11.37 -32.00
C PRO A 99 9.53 10.84 -31.01
N GLU A 100 9.12 9.58 -31.15
CA GLU A 100 8.12 8.96 -30.27
C GLU A 100 8.69 8.75 -28.86
N THR A 101 9.86 8.11 -28.75
CA THR A 101 10.52 7.91 -27.46
C THR A 101 10.93 9.25 -26.85
N ILE A 102 11.42 10.21 -27.65
CA ILE A 102 11.74 11.57 -27.16
C ILE A 102 10.51 12.21 -26.51
N GLY A 103 9.35 12.19 -27.19
CA GLY A 103 8.12 12.79 -26.67
C GLY A 103 7.66 12.16 -25.35
N CYS A 104 7.76 10.83 -25.22
CA CYS A 104 7.49 10.12 -23.97
C CYS A 104 8.43 10.56 -22.85
N VAL A 105 9.75 10.62 -23.12
CA VAL A 105 10.76 11.00 -22.13
C VAL A 105 10.62 12.48 -21.72
N ASP A 106 10.28 13.36 -22.65
CA ASP A 106 10.04 14.78 -22.35
C ASP A 106 8.88 14.99 -21.37
N ARG A 107 7.79 14.25 -21.53
CA ARG A 107 6.64 14.31 -20.62
C ARG A 107 7.02 13.85 -19.21
N ILE A 108 7.69 12.71 -19.05
CA ILE A 108 8.09 12.19 -17.73
C ILE A 108 9.14 13.07 -17.05
N CYS A 109 10.01 13.75 -17.80
CA CYS A 109 10.96 14.72 -17.25
C CYS A 109 10.26 15.95 -16.65
N VAL A 110 9.12 16.37 -17.21
CA VAL A 110 8.32 17.48 -16.66
C VAL A 110 7.62 17.05 -15.36
N GLU A 111 7.14 15.81 -15.31
CA GLU A 111 6.40 15.27 -14.15
C GLU A 111 7.32 14.86 -13.00
N ASN A 112 8.56 14.43 -13.29
CA ASN A 112 9.50 13.94 -12.30
C ASN A 112 10.92 14.52 -12.48
N PRO A 113 11.38 15.37 -11.54
CA PRO A 113 12.69 16.04 -11.66
C PRO A 113 13.90 15.09 -11.50
N ARG A 114 13.68 13.83 -11.08
CA ARG A 114 14.74 12.81 -10.97
C ARG A 114 15.06 12.13 -12.30
N ILE A 115 14.28 12.39 -13.34
CA ILE A 115 14.45 11.79 -14.67
C ILE A 115 15.14 12.79 -15.58
N HIS A 116 16.29 12.40 -16.13
CA HIS A 116 17.11 13.22 -16.99
C HIS A 116 17.15 12.62 -18.40
N LYS A 117 16.61 13.36 -19.37
CA LYS A 117 16.77 13.02 -20.79
C LYS A 117 18.22 13.25 -21.23
N VAL A 118 18.81 12.25 -21.86
CA VAL A 118 20.15 12.32 -22.46
C VAL A 118 20.01 12.12 -23.97
N MET A 119 20.23 13.19 -24.74
CA MET A 119 20.23 13.12 -26.20
C MET A 119 21.58 12.62 -26.70
N VAL A 120 21.58 11.50 -27.42
CA VAL A 120 22.73 11.04 -28.22
C VAL A 120 22.92 12.00 -29.41
N PRO A 121 24.16 12.42 -29.76
CA PRO A 121 24.37 13.50 -30.73
C PRO A 121 24.22 13.08 -32.21
N HIS A 122 23.95 11.81 -32.50
CA HIS A 122 23.82 11.27 -33.85
C HIS A 122 22.63 10.30 -33.94
N PRO A 123 22.06 10.10 -35.15
CA PRO A 123 20.91 9.20 -35.33
C PRO A 123 21.26 7.75 -34.99
N GLY A 124 20.29 7.05 -34.39
CA GLY A 124 20.34 5.62 -34.12
C GLY A 124 19.80 4.76 -35.28
N PRO A 125 19.82 3.43 -35.13
CA PRO A 125 20.42 2.71 -34.02
C PRO A 125 21.94 2.70 -34.14
N THR A 126 22.64 2.92 -33.02
CA THR A 126 24.08 2.63 -32.90
C THR A 126 24.25 1.30 -32.15
N CYS A 127 24.89 1.29 -30.98
CA CYS A 127 24.89 0.16 -30.06
C CYS A 127 24.58 0.63 -28.64
N LYS A 128 24.12 -0.28 -27.78
CA LYS A 128 23.77 0.05 -26.40
C LYS A 128 24.96 0.63 -25.61
N ALA A 129 26.18 0.15 -25.85
CA ALA A 129 27.42 0.73 -25.28
C ALA A 129 27.59 2.23 -25.56
N ASP A 130 27.32 2.65 -26.79
CA ASP A 130 27.48 4.05 -27.21
C ASP A 130 26.45 4.94 -26.49
N CYS A 131 25.18 4.52 -26.44
CA CYS A 131 24.16 5.21 -25.66
C CYS A 131 24.54 5.29 -24.16
N LEU A 132 25.03 4.20 -23.57
CA LEU A 132 25.50 4.16 -22.18
C LEU A 132 26.69 5.10 -21.93
N ASN A 133 27.62 5.25 -22.87
CA ASN A 133 28.71 6.22 -22.76
C ASN A 133 28.20 7.68 -22.73
N TRP A 134 27.20 8.01 -23.55
CA TRP A 134 26.56 9.33 -23.53
C TRP A 134 25.78 9.60 -22.25
N ILE A 135 25.08 8.57 -21.73
CA ILE A 135 24.44 8.62 -20.42
C ILE A 135 25.48 8.86 -19.33
N TYR A 136 26.58 8.10 -19.31
CA TYR A 136 27.65 8.24 -18.32
C TYR A 136 28.26 9.65 -18.32
N ARG A 137 28.49 10.23 -19.50
CA ARG A 137 28.96 11.62 -19.64
C ARG A 137 27.96 12.62 -19.04
N ASN A 138 26.68 12.50 -19.39
CA ASN A 138 25.65 13.40 -18.90
C ASN A 138 25.41 13.25 -17.39
N MET A 139 25.47 12.04 -16.87
CA MET A 139 25.44 11.78 -15.43
C MET A 139 26.53 12.60 -14.72
N ARG A 140 27.78 12.53 -15.21
CA ARG A 140 28.90 13.32 -14.64
C ARG A 140 28.67 14.84 -14.72
N LEU A 141 28.03 15.32 -15.78
CA LEU A 141 27.70 16.75 -15.92
C LEU A 141 26.59 17.21 -14.95
N ASN A 142 25.74 16.29 -14.48
CA ASN A 142 24.67 16.59 -13.52
C ASN A 142 25.13 16.50 -12.05
N GLU A 143 26.36 16.04 -11.81
CA GLU A 143 26.91 15.96 -10.46
C GLU A 143 27.14 17.35 -9.86
N VAL A 144 26.90 17.43 -8.55
CA VAL A 144 27.19 18.63 -7.76
C VAL A 144 28.12 18.17 -6.63
N PRO A 145 29.41 18.56 -6.65
CA PRO A 145 30.39 18.11 -5.66
C PRO A 145 29.90 18.29 -4.22
N GLY A 146 30.02 17.24 -3.40
CA GLY A 146 29.60 17.24 -1.98
C GLY A 146 28.09 17.20 -1.74
N VAL A 147 27.25 17.31 -2.78
CA VAL A 147 25.79 17.28 -2.66
C VAL A 147 25.21 16.06 -3.37
N ARG A 148 25.60 15.86 -4.64
CA ARG A 148 25.08 14.84 -5.55
C ARG A 148 26.22 14.28 -6.38
N GLU A 149 26.84 13.22 -5.86
CA GLU A 149 27.95 12.49 -6.48
C GLU A 149 27.62 11.00 -6.48
N TYR A 150 27.40 10.43 -7.67
CA TYR A 150 26.92 9.07 -7.81
C TYR A 150 28.04 8.09 -7.46
N SER A 151 27.87 7.39 -6.34
CA SER A 151 28.83 6.38 -5.87
C SER A 151 28.60 5.02 -6.52
N VAL A 152 27.34 4.78 -6.94
CA VAL A 152 26.90 3.57 -7.59
C VAL A 152 26.24 3.93 -8.92
N ILE A 153 26.61 3.21 -9.97
CA ILE A 153 26.01 3.35 -11.30
C ILE A 153 25.37 2.01 -11.64
N ALA A 154 24.07 1.99 -11.90
CA ALA A 154 23.34 0.77 -12.25
C ALA A 154 22.78 0.86 -13.67
N ILE A 155 22.76 -0.27 -14.38
CA ILE A 155 22.26 -0.38 -15.76
C ILE A 155 20.93 -1.12 -15.75
N HIS A 156 19.95 -0.55 -16.42
CA HIS A 156 18.61 -1.10 -16.58
C HIS A 156 18.12 -0.92 -18.01
N ASP A 157 17.33 -1.86 -18.51
CA ASP A 157 16.64 -1.72 -19.78
C ASP A 157 15.27 -1.06 -19.57
N ALA A 158 14.71 -0.44 -20.60
CA ALA A 158 13.45 0.31 -20.49
C ALA A 158 12.22 -0.57 -20.21
N GLU A 159 12.33 -1.88 -20.39
CA GLU A 159 11.28 -2.86 -20.13
C GLU A 159 11.41 -3.55 -18.76
N ASP A 160 12.44 -3.20 -17.97
CA ASP A 160 12.73 -3.84 -16.69
C ASP A 160 11.65 -3.57 -15.64
N VAL A 161 11.20 -4.64 -14.97
CA VAL A 161 10.40 -4.52 -13.75
C VAL A 161 11.35 -4.60 -12.55
N VAL A 162 11.66 -3.42 -12.00
CA VAL A 162 12.58 -3.25 -10.87
C VAL A 162 11.92 -3.67 -9.55
N HIS A 163 12.64 -4.44 -8.73
CA HIS A 163 12.18 -4.81 -7.39
C HIS A 163 12.26 -3.60 -6.42
N PRO A 164 11.28 -3.40 -5.50
CA PRO A 164 11.26 -2.27 -4.57
C PRO A 164 12.57 -2.03 -3.80
N LEU A 165 13.20 -3.13 -3.39
CA LEU A 165 14.46 -3.12 -2.62
C LEU A 165 15.74 -3.17 -3.47
N ALA A 166 15.65 -3.18 -4.81
CA ALA A 166 16.83 -3.33 -5.68
C ALA A 166 17.92 -2.30 -5.38
N LEU A 167 17.54 -1.01 -5.25
CA LEU A 167 18.50 0.06 -4.94
C LEU A 167 19.09 -0.04 -3.53
N LYS A 168 18.32 -0.53 -2.54
CA LYS A 168 18.83 -0.79 -1.19
C LYS A 168 19.86 -1.92 -1.20
N VAL A 169 19.63 -2.94 -2.03
CA VAL A 169 20.59 -4.02 -2.24
C VAL A 169 21.87 -3.48 -2.90
N TYR A 170 21.76 -2.70 -3.98
CA TYR A 170 22.94 -2.06 -4.57
C TYR A 170 23.72 -1.21 -3.58
N ASN A 171 23.04 -0.31 -2.85
CA ASN A 171 23.63 0.56 -1.83
C ASN A 171 24.40 -0.20 -0.75
N TYR A 172 23.90 -1.37 -0.36
CA TYR A 172 24.54 -2.15 0.69
C TYR A 172 25.79 -2.89 0.18
N PHE A 173 25.69 -3.52 -1.00
CA PHE A 173 26.74 -4.42 -1.48
C PHE A 173 27.81 -3.71 -2.32
N VAL A 174 27.48 -2.58 -2.96
CA VAL A 174 28.38 -1.82 -3.83
C VAL A 174 28.66 -0.46 -3.19
N PRO A 175 29.92 -0.10 -2.86
CA PRO A 175 31.18 -0.80 -3.14
C PRO A 175 31.67 -1.74 -2.02
N ARG A 176 30.86 -1.99 -0.97
CA ARG A 176 31.33 -2.65 0.27
C ARG A 176 31.92 -4.04 0.01
N GLU A 177 31.15 -4.90 -0.64
CA GLU A 177 31.53 -6.29 -0.93
C GLU A 177 32.03 -6.45 -2.36
N TYR A 178 31.36 -5.80 -3.31
CA TYR A 178 31.64 -5.91 -4.73
C TYR A 178 31.80 -4.54 -5.37
N ASP A 179 32.70 -4.47 -6.34
CA ASP A 179 32.89 -3.31 -7.21
C ASP A 179 32.00 -3.43 -8.47
N MET A 180 31.53 -4.64 -8.78
CA MET A 180 30.43 -4.92 -9.71
C MET A 180 29.53 -6.01 -9.14
N ALA A 181 28.25 -5.69 -8.93
CA ALA A 181 27.24 -6.60 -8.43
C ALA A 181 26.17 -6.84 -9.50
N GLN A 182 25.82 -8.11 -9.72
CA GLN A 182 24.70 -8.53 -10.56
C GLN A 182 23.55 -9.00 -9.67
N LEU A 183 22.37 -8.39 -9.80
CA LEU A 183 21.14 -8.97 -9.26
C LEU A 183 20.67 -10.15 -10.13
N PRO A 184 20.01 -11.16 -9.56
CA PRO A 184 19.31 -12.17 -10.32
C PRO A 184 18.35 -11.54 -11.34
N VAL A 185 18.34 -12.08 -12.54
CA VAL A 185 17.39 -11.70 -13.60
C VAL A 185 16.50 -12.90 -13.86
N PHE A 186 15.19 -12.70 -13.84
CA PHE A 186 14.21 -13.75 -14.06
C PHE A 186 13.18 -13.33 -15.10
N ALA A 187 12.82 -14.24 -15.99
CA ALA A 187 11.73 -13.99 -16.94
C ALA A 187 10.39 -13.78 -16.20
N LEU A 188 9.52 -12.94 -16.75
CA LEU A 188 8.13 -12.87 -16.30
C LEU A 188 7.39 -14.19 -16.58
N GLU A 189 6.57 -14.63 -15.62
CA GLU A 189 5.85 -15.90 -15.74
C GLU A 189 4.70 -15.76 -16.76
N MET A 190 4.69 -16.63 -17.78
CA MET A 190 3.60 -16.68 -18.76
C MET A 190 2.81 -17.99 -18.67
N PRO A 191 1.52 -17.99 -19.07
CA PRO A 191 0.69 -19.20 -19.10
C PRO A 191 1.36 -20.38 -19.83
N VAL A 192 1.55 -21.50 -19.12
CA VAL A 192 2.31 -22.67 -19.58
C VAL A 192 1.85 -23.23 -20.93
N TRP A 193 0.56 -23.19 -21.22
CA TRP A 193 -0.03 -23.80 -22.41
C TRP A 193 -0.02 -22.91 -23.64
N GLN A 194 0.06 -21.59 -23.46
CA GLN A 194 -0.03 -20.62 -24.55
C GLN A 194 1.36 -20.22 -25.05
N TYR A 195 2.35 -20.12 -24.15
CA TYR A 195 3.63 -19.47 -24.44
C TYR A 195 4.83 -20.41 -24.29
N TRP A 196 4.89 -21.46 -25.12
CA TRP A 196 5.98 -22.43 -25.08
C TRP A 196 7.36 -21.81 -25.35
N THR A 197 7.46 -20.96 -26.38
CA THR A 197 8.73 -20.33 -26.76
C THR A 197 9.19 -19.32 -25.70
N GLY A 198 8.31 -18.40 -25.27
CA GLY A 198 8.65 -17.42 -24.24
C GLY A 198 9.05 -18.07 -22.91
N ASN A 199 8.39 -19.16 -22.53
CA ASN A 199 8.71 -19.88 -21.30
C ASN A 199 10.06 -20.62 -21.36
N THR A 200 10.70 -20.79 -22.52
CA THR A 200 12.08 -21.32 -22.56
C THR A 200 13.09 -20.43 -21.81
N TYR A 201 12.82 -19.12 -21.70
CA TYR A 201 13.64 -18.19 -20.93
C TYR A 201 13.50 -18.41 -19.42
N ILE A 202 12.32 -18.77 -18.92
CA ILE A 202 12.11 -19.18 -17.52
C ILE A 202 13.07 -20.32 -17.16
N ASP A 203 13.16 -21.32 -18.03
CA ASP A 203 13.93 -22.54 -17.77
C ASP A 203 15.45 -22.29 -17.74
N GLY A 204 15.93 -21.40 -18.62
CA GLY A 204 17.34 -21.04 -18.70
C GLY A 204 17.77 -20.08 -17.59
N PHE A 205 17.01 -18.99 -17.37
CA PHE A 205 17.35 -17.95 -16.41
C PHE A 205 17.21 -18.43 -14.97
N ALA A 206 16.21 -19.28 -14.66
CA ALA A 206 16.09 -19.88 -13.33
C ALA A 206 17.35 -20.66 -12.97
N GLU A 207 17.82 -21.55 -13.85
CA GLU A 207 19.03 -22.33 -13.61
C GLU A 207 20.28 -21.43 -13.54
N LEU A 208 20.42 -20.48 -14.46
CA LEU A 208 21.57 -19.58 -14.51
C LEU A 208 21.70 -18.75 -13.22
N HIS A 209 20.61 -18.09 -12.80
CA HIS A 209 20.61 -17.12 -11.70
C HIS A 209 20.30 -17.73 -10.33
N THR A 210 20.04 -19.04 -10.22
CA THR A 210 19.97 -19.75 -8.92
C THR A 210 21.19 -20.62 -8.64
N LYS A 211 21.94 -21.01 -9.68
CA LYS A 211 23.05 -21.96 -9.57
C LYS A 211 24.32 -21.45 -10.24
N ASP A 212 24.33 -21.34 -11.57
CA ASP A 212 25.56 -21.19 -12.35
C ASP A 212 26.37 -19.94 -11.99
N VAL A 213 25.71 -18.80 -11.82
CA VAL A 213 26.42 -17.54 -11.50
C VAL A 213 27.07 -17.60 -10.11
N PHE A 214 26.47 -18.28 -9.12
CA PHE A 214 27.09 -18.47 -7.81
C PHE A 214 28.30 -19.39 -7.87
N ILE A 215 28.23 -20.45 -8.68
CA ILE A 215 29.40 -21.33 -8.90
C ILE A 215 30.55 -20.48 -9.45
N ARG A 216 30.29 -19.68 -10.50
CA ARG A 216 31.29 -18.79 -11.11
C ARG A 216 31.92 -17.86 -10.10
N GLN A 217 31.11 -17.20 -9.27
CA GLN A 217 31.61 -16.35 -8.18
C GLN A 217 32.51 -17.15 -7.21
N SER A 218 32.04 -18.31 -6.75
CA SER A 218 32.71 -19.09 -5.69
C SER A 218 34.09 -19.61 -6.08
N ILE A 219 34.30 -19.91 -7.37
CA ILE A 219 35.59 -20.37 -7.91
C ILE A 219 36.50 -19.21 -8.34
N GLY A 220 36.03 -17.96 -8.21
CA GLY A 220 36.76 -16.78 -8.67
C GLY A 220 36.74 -16.61 -10.20
N GLY A 221 35.79 -17.23 -10.89
CA GLY A 221 35.55 -17.08 -12.33
C GLY A 221 34.91 -15.74 -12.68
N ILE A 222 34.48 -15.63 -13.94
CA ILE A 222 33.83 -14.40 -14.45
C ILE A 222 32.35 -14.42 -14.07
N VAL A 223 31.91 -13.41 -13.34
CA VAL A 223 30.48 -13.12 -13.16
C VAL A 223 30.05 -12.22 -14.31
N PRO A 224 29.21 -12.69 -15.24
CA PRO A 224 28.77 -11.87 -16.36
C PRO A 224 27.82 -10.77 -15.85
N SER A 225 27.91 -9.58 -16.46
CA SER A 225 26.80 -8.62 -16.38
C SER A 225 25.75 -9.04 -17.41
N ALA A 226 24.50 -9.08 -16.97
CA ALA A 226 23.36 -9.43 -17.83
C ALA A 226 22.87 -8.25 -18.67
N GLY A 227 23.46 -7.07 -18.48
CA GLY A 227 23.03 -5.82 -19.14
C GLY A 227 21.87 -5.11 -18.49
N VAL A 228 21.24 -5.78 -17.54
CA VAL A 228 20.16 -5.30 -16.70
C VAL A 228 20.41 -5.78 -15.28
N GLY A 229 19.99 -5.01 -14.29
CA GLY A 229 20.16 -5.41 -12.90
C GLY A 229 21.62 -5.44 -12.44
N THR A 230 22.53 -4.75 -13.15
CA THR A 230 23.95 -4.68 -12.81
C THR A 230 24.28 -3.33 -12.18
N ALA A 231 24.95 -3.33 -11.04
CA ALA A 231 25.48 -2.13 -10.40
C ALA A 231 27.00 -2.15 -10.32
N PHE A 232 27.61 -0.99 -10.53
CA PHE A 232 29.05 -0.76 -10.53
C PHE A 232 29.41 0.30 -9.50
N ALA A 233 30.52 0.09 -8.80
CA ALA A 233 31.17 1.14 -8.05
C ALA A 233 31.71 2.19 -9.03
N ARG A 234 31.55 3.47 -8.70
CA ARG A 234 32.07 4.59 -9.50
C ARG A 234 33.51 4.39 -9.94
N GLN A 235 34.37 4.00 -9.01
CA GLN A 235 35.81 3.80 -9.25
C GLN A 235 36.09 2.71 -10.30
N ALA A 236 35.26 1.66 -10.38
CA ALA A 236 35.42 0.61 -11.38
C ALA A 236 35.16 1.14 -12.79
N LEU A 237 34.07 1.90 -13.00
CA LEU A 237 33.77 2.51 -14.29
C LEU A 237 34.79 3.60 -14.66
N GLU A 238 35.23 4.41 -13.70
CA GLU A 238 36.27 5.43 -13.94
C GLU A 238 37.60 4.80 -14.38
N HIS A 239 37.99 3.68 -13.76
CA HIS A 239 39.19 2.95 -14.16
C HIS A 239 39.07 2.44 -15.61
N LEU A 240 37.91 1.86 -15.97
CA LEU A 240 37.67 1.40 -17.34
C LEU A 240 37.63 2.55 -18.35
N ALA A 241 37.02 3.68 -17.98
CA ALA A 241 36.96 4.88 -18.80
C ALA A 241 38.36 5.46 -19.04
N ALA A 242 39.20 5.53 -18.00
CA ALA A 242 40.59 5.98 -18.12
C ALA A 242 41.40 5.10 -19.08
N ALA A 243 41.13 3.79 -19.11
CA ALA A 243 41.76 2.85 -20.03
C ALA A 243 41.24 2.94 -21.49
N ASN A 244 40.13 3.63 -21.73
CA ASN A 244 39.45 3.67 -23.03
C ASN A 244 38.96 5.08 -23.39
N HIS A 245 39.87 6.02 -23.63
CA HIS A 245 39.57 7.37 -24.13
C HIS A 245 38.45 8.13 -23.37
N GLY A 246 38.26 7.85 -22.08
CA GLY A 246 37.22 8.46 -21.25
C GLY A 246 35.84 7.80 -21.34
N GLU A 247 35.72 6.63 -21.98
CA GLU A 247 34.47 5.89 -22.17
C GLU A 247 34.52 4.51 -21.48
N PRO A 248 33.64 4.24 -20.49
CA PRO A 248 33.68 2.97 -19.80
C PRO A 248 33.18 1.79 -20.64
N PHE A 249 32.34 1.97 -21.67
CA PHE A 249 31.78 0.89 -22.49
C PHE A 249 32.42 0.85 -23.88
N LEU A 250 32.80 -0.34 -24.38
CA LEU A 250 33.42 -0.49 -25.71
C LEU A 250 32.36 -0.53 -26.82
N ILE A 251 32.49 0.40 -27.77
CA ILE A 251 31.66 0.46 -28.97
C ILE A 251 32.09 -0.66 -29.95
N GLY A 252 31.12 -1.28 -30.63
CA GLY A 252 31.38 -2.31 -31.65
C GLY A 252 31.26 -3.77 -31.18
N ASN A 253 30.90 -4.01 -29.91
CA ASN A 253 30.47 -5.32 -29.42
C ASN A 253 28.92 -5.35 -29.31
N LEU A 254 28.28 -6.45 -29.73
CA LEU A 254 26.82 -6.64 -29.60
C LEU A 254 26.39 -7.10 -28.20
N THR A 255 27.36 -7.49 -27.37
CA THR A 255 27.19 -7.88 -25.96
C THR A 255 28.19 -7.13 -25.09
N GLU A 256 28.13 -5.81 -25.14
CA GLU A 256 28.90 -4.90 -24.27
C GLU A 256 28.73 -5.24 -22.79
N ASP A 257 27.54 -5.69 -22.42
CA ASP A 257 27.16 -6.10 -21.06
C ASP A 257 27.99 -7.30 -20.57
N TYR A 258 28.17 -8.30 -21.42
CA TYR A 258 29.01 -9.45 -21.09
C TYR A 258 30.50 -9.06 -21.05
N GLU A 259 30.93 -8.23 -22.00
CA GLU A 259 32.31 -7.78 -22.16
C GLU A 259 32.80 -6.97 -20.95
N ILE A 260 31.98 -6.05 -20.44
CA ILE A 260 32.36 -5.21 -19.30
C ILE A 260 32.63 -6.06 -18.05
N GLY A 261 31.87 -7.13 -17.83
CA GLY A 261 32.11 -8.06 -16.72
C GLY A 261 33.50 -8.73 -16.79
N ILE A 262 33.97 -9.05 -18.00
CA ILE A 262 35.32 -9.57 -18.22
C ILE A 262 36.36 -8.50 -17.88
N ARG A 263 36.19 -7.26 -18.36
CA ARG A 263 37.17 -6.19 -18.11
C ARG A 263 37.26 -5.78 -16.65
N VAL A 264 36.13 -5.65 -15.96
CA VAL A 264 36.10 -5.38 -14.51
C VAL A 264 36.89 -6.46 -13.78
N LYS A 265 36.61 -7.74 -14.06
CA LYS A 265 37.32 -8.85 -13.41
C LYS A 265 38.82 -8.88 -13.75
N ARG A 266 39.19 -8.61 -15.00
CA ARG A 266 40.59 -8.53 -15.45
C ARG A 266 41.35 -7.39 -14.83
N ALA A 267 40.69 -6.27 -14.54
CA ALA A 267 41.27 -5.13 -13.83
C ALA A 267 41.47 -5.40 -12.32
N GLY A 268 41.07 -6.58 -11.83
CA GLY A 268 41.28 -6.99 -10.43
C GLY A 268 40.16 -6.61 -9.48
N PHE A 269 39.08 -6.01 -9.99
CA PHE A 269 37.92 -5.63 -9.18
C PHE A 269 37.09 -6.84 -8.74
N ARG A 270 36.39 -6.69 -7.62
CA ARG A 270 35.54 -7.71 -7.01
C ARG A 270 34.19 -7.76 -7.72
N THR A 271 33.95 -8.84 -8.45
CA THR A 271 32.68 -9.08 -9.14
C THR A 271 31.86 -10.16 -8.41
N GLY A 272 30.57 -9.94 -8.24
CA GLY A 272 29.69 -10.91 -7.56
C GLY A 272 28.23 -10.86 -8.01
N VAL A 273 27.50 -11.91 -7.70
CA VAL A 273 26.03 -11.95 -7.75
C VAL A 273 25.48 -11.71 -6.36
N VAL A 274 24.44 -10.90 -6.26
CA VAL A 274 23.81 -10.54 -4.99
C VAL A 274 22.40 -11.09 -4.96
N SER A 275 22.22 -12.20 -4.26
CA SER A 275 20.90 -12.80 -4.02
C SER A 275 20.44 -12.45 -2.63
N TYR A 276 19.33 -11.73 -2.53
CA TYR A 276 18.77 -11.35 -1.25
C TYR A 276 17.32 -11.84 -1.15
N PRO A 277 17.04 -12.88 -0.35
CA PRO A 277 15.67 -13.34 -0.13
C PRO A 277 14.94 -12.39 0.82
N VAL A 278 13.68 -12.08 0.52
CA VAL A 278 12.80 -11.25 1.32
C VAL A 278 11.42 -11.89 1.41
N ASP A 279 10.79 -11.73 2.58
CA ASP A 279 9.44 -12.19 2.79
C ASP A 279 8.45 -11.12 2.34
N ARG A 280 7.63 -11.47 1.35
CA ARG A 280 6.58 -10.61 0.81
C ARG A 280 5.21 -11.20 1.09
N VAL A 281 4.28 -10.34 1.48
CA VAL A 281 2.88 -10.72 1.66
C VAL A 281 2.14 -10.49 0.35
N VAL A 282 1.65 -11.56 -0.27
CA VAL A 282 0.84 -11.48 -1.47
C VAL A 282 -0.61 -11.81 -1.12
N ARG A 283 -1.53 -10.94 -1.55
CA ARG A 283 -2.97 -11.22 -1.55
C ARG A 283 -3.41 -11.48 -2.99
N ARG A 284 -3.52 -12.76 -3.34
CA ARG A 284 -3.99 -13.15 -4.67
C ARG A 284 -5.48 -12.90 -4.80
N ARG A 285 -5.89 -12.27 -5.89
CA ARG A 285 -7.31 -12.14 -6.22
C ARG A 285 -7.83 -13.49 -6.70
N ARG A 286 -8.89 -13.98 -6.07
CA ARG A 286 -9.60 -15.19 -6.51
C ARG A 286 -10.33 -14.90 -7.82
N ARG A 287 -10.68 -15.96 -8.56
CA ARG A 287 -11.41 -15.86 -9.83
C ARG A 287 -12.79 -15.18 -9.69
N ASP A 288 -13.34 -15.15 -8.48
CA ASP A 288 -14.59 -14.47 -8.12
C ASP A 288 -14.42 -12.97 -7.79
N GLY A 289 -13.19 -12.44 -7.86
CA GLY A 289 -12.87 -11.04 -7.57
C GLY A 289 -12.53 -10.75 -6.09
N SER A 290 -12.76 -11.70 -5.18
CA SER A 290 -12.43 -11.58 -3.75
C SER A 290 -10.92 -11.71 -3.48
N LEU A 291 -10.42 -11.04 -2.45
CA LEU A 291 -9.01 -11.14 -2.05
C LEU A 291 -8.82 -12.39 -1.19
N ALA A 292 -7.89 -13.27 -1.57
CA ALA A 292 -7.48 -14.39 -0.74
C ALA A 292 -6.77 -13.88 0.54
N PRO A 293 -6.74 -14.68 1.63
CA PRO A 293 -5.95 -14.35 2.80
C PRO A 293 -4.49 -14.07 2.42
N ALA A 294 -3.89 -13.12 3.13
CA ALA A 294 -2.49 -12.72 2.98
C ALA A 294 -1.58 -13.96 3.12
N GLN A 295 -0.80 -14.26 2.08
CA GLN A 295 0.19 -15.33 2.11
C GLN A 295 1.58 -14.72 2.07
N THR A 296 2.41 -15.06 3.06
CA THR A 296 3.83 -14.73 3.06
C THR A 296 4.55 -15.70 2.13
N ILE A 297 5.13 -15.18 1.05
CA ILE A 297 6.02 -15.89 0.15
C ILE A 297 7.44 -15.38 0.33
N ASN A 298 8.41 -16.29 0.29
CA ASN A 298 9.81 -15.91 0.20
C ASN A 298 10.13 -15.63 -1.27
N GLU A 299 10.55 -14.40 -1.58
CA GLU A 299 10.94 -13.99 -2.92
C GLU A 299 12.39 -13.51 -2.94
N ILE A 300 13.06 -13.61 -4.08
CA ILE A 300 14.40 -13.07 -4.26
C ILE A 300 14.30 -11.66 -4.85
N VAL A 301 15.02 -10.69 -4.28
CA VAL A 301 15.21 -9.38 -4.91
C VAL A 301 15.91 -9.58 -6.25
N ALA A 302 15.15 -9.40 -7.33
CA ALA A 302 15.57 -9.71 -8.69
C ALA A 302 14.94 -8.73 -9.68
N ILE A 303 15.56 -8.57 -10.84
CA ILE A 303 14.95 -7.85 -11.97
C ILE A 303 14.11 -8.84 -12.77
N ARG A 304 12.90 -8.42 -13.14
CA ARG A 304 11.97 -9.22 -13.94
C ARG A 304 11.85 -8.64 -15.34
N GLU A 305 12.09 -9.45 -16.36
CA GLU A 305 12.13 -9.00 -17.75
C GLU A 305 11.07 -9.71 -18.62
N PRO A 306 10.37 -8.98 -19.51
CA PRO A 306 9.51 -9.59 -20.53
C PRO A 306 10.33 -10.10 -21.72
N PHE A 307 10.27 -11.42 -21.95
CA PHE A 307 10.98 -12.05 -23.07
C PHE A 307 10.09 -12.31 -24.30
N PRO A 308 10.66 -12.35 -25.52
CA PRO A 308 9.92 -12.60 -26.75
C PRO A 308 9.13 -13.92 -26.75
N HIS A 309 7.91 -13.86 -27.28
CA HIS A 309 6.99 -14.99 -27.30
C HIS A 309 7.01 -15.80 -28.59
N THR A 310 7.49 -15.20 -29.69
CA THR A 310 7.52 -15.84 -31.01
C THR A 310 8.85 -16.51 -31.28
N PHE A 311 8.81 -17.62 -32.02
CA PHE A 311 10.00 -18.40 -32.38
C PHE A 311 11.07 -17.55 -33.06
N GLU A 312 10.70 -16.74 -34.05
CA GLU A 312 11.65 -15.94 -34.82
C GLU A 312 12.31 -14.86 -33.95
N ALA A 313 11.54 -14.18 -33.09
CA ALA A 313 12.09 -13.18 -32.19
C ALA A 313 13.05 -13.81 -31.15
N ALA A 314 12.69 -14.98 -30.60
CA ALA A 314 13.57 -15.70 -29.69
C ALA A 314 14.89 -16.14 -30.37
N VAL A 315 14.82 -16.63 -31.61
CA VAL A 315 16.00 -16.97 -32.42
C VAL A 315 16.87 -15.73 -32.67
N ARG A 316 16.29 -14.58 -32.99
CA ARG A 316 17.04 -13.32 -33.18
C ARG A 316 17.75 -12.90 -31.90
N GLN A 317 17.06 -12.92 -30.77
CA GLN A 317 17.63 -12.52 -29.47
C GLN A 317 18.77 -13.45 -29.06
N ARG A 318 18.58 -14.78 -29.12
CA ARG A 318 19.64 -15.74 -28.77
C ARG A 318 20.80 -15.75 -29.75
N ALA A 319 20.54 -15.51 -31.04
CA ALA A 319 21.61 -15.38 -32.03
C ALA A 319 22.53 -14.20 -31.71
N ARG A 320 21.98 -13.09 -31.20
CA ARG A 320 22.78 -11.94 -30.72
C ARG A 320 23.69 -12.35 -29.56
N TRP A 321 23.16 -13.05 -28.56
CA TRP A 321 23.95 -13.52 -27.42
C TRP A 321 25.05 -14.49 -27.84
N ILE A 322 24.74 -15.49 -28.66
CA ILE A 322 25.73 -16.46 -29.17
C ILE A 322 26.81 -15.74 -29.98
N LEU A 323 26.41 -14.80 -30.84
CA LEU A 323 27.33 -14.00 -31.64
C LEU A 323 28.31 -13.20 -30.79
N GLY A 324 27.79 -12.44 -29.82
CA GLY A 324 28.60 -11.61 -28.93
C GLY A 324 29.48 -12.42 -27.99
N ILE A 325 28.93 -13.42 -27.30
CA ILE A 325 29.63 -14.21 -26.28
C ILE A 325 30.63 -15.19 -26.90
N SER A 326 30.19 -16.00 -27.86
CA SER A 326 30.99 -17.12 -28.37
C SER A 326 31.94 -16.71 -29.50
N PHE A 327 31.58 -15.74 -30.34
CA PHE A 327 32.41 -15.34 -31.48
C PHE A 327 33.15 -14.01 -31.24
N GLN A 328 32.44 -12.89 -31.04
CA GLN A 328 33.06 -11.56 -30.94
C GLN A 328 33.96 -11.43 -29.72
N THR A 329 33.46 -11.79 -28.53
CA THR A 329 34.22 -11.66 -27.28
C THR A 329 35.41 -12.60 -27.26
N TRP A 330 35.34 -13.75 -27.92
CA TRP A 330 36.51 -14.62 -28.09
C TRP A 330 37.59 -13.91 -28.91
N GLU A 331 37.25 -13.34 -30.05
CA GLU A 331 38.20 -12.59 -30.88
C GLU A 331 38.81 -11.39 -30.13
N GLN A 332 37.99 -10.61 -29.43
CA GLN A 332 38.43 -9.38 -28.76
C GLN A 332 39.27 -9.65 -27.51
N THR A 333 38.87 -10.61 -26.68
CA THR A 333 39.45 -10.80 -25.33
C THR A 333 40.37 -12.01 -25.22
N GLY A 334 40.34 -12.95 -26.17
CA GLY A 334 41.13 -14.19 -26.12
C GLY A 334 40.84 -15.04 -24.88
N TRP A 335 41.83 -15.81 -24.41
CA TRP A 335 41.73 -16.65 -23.19
C TRP A 335 42.30 -15.94 -21.96
N ALA A 336 41.75 -14.76 -21.65
CA ALA A 336 42.26 -13.91 -20.59
C ALA A 336 41.97 -14.42 -19.17
N GLY A 337 42.86 -14.07 -18.24
CA GLY A 337 42.66 -14.27 -16.80
C GLY A 337 43.23 -15.57 -16.23
N THR A 338 42.78 -15.89 -15.01
CA THR A 338 43.17 -17.06 -14.21
C THR A 338 42.54 -18.36 -14.75
N LEU A 339 42.96 -19.52 -14.23
CA LEU A 339 42.37 -20.81 -14.62
C LEU A 339 40.84 -20.85 -14.43
N PRO A 340 40.26 -20.40 -13.30
CA PRO A 340 38.80 -20.31 -13.16
C PRO A 340 38.13 -19.42 -14.21
N MET A 341 38.74 -18.27 -14.55
CA MET A 341 38.22 -17.39 -15.59
C MET A 341 38.21 -18.09 -16.95
N ARG A 342 39.33 -18.71 -17.34
CA ARG A 342 39.45 -19.47 -18.60
C ARG A 342 38.45 -20.62 -18.68
N TYR A 343 38.21 -21.31 -17.57
CA TYR A 343 37.22 -22.37 -17.49
C TYR A 343 35.79 -21.84 -17.69
N THR A 344 35.42 -20.72 -17.06
CA THR A 344 34.12 -20.09 -17.31
C THR A 344 33.96 -19.62 -18.76
N LEU A 345 35.02 -19.06 -19.37
CA LEU A 345 35.04 -18.69 -20.78
C LEU A 345 34.89 -19.91 -21.70
N LEU A 346 35.48 -21.06 -21.34
CA LEU A 346 35.39 -22.29 -22.11
C LEU A 346 33.93 -22.79 -22.14
N ARG A 347 33.26 -22.77 -20.99
CA ARG A 347 31.84 -23.14 -20.87
C ARG A 347 30.94 -22.22 -21.70
N ASP A 348 31.25 -20.92 -21.76
CA ASP A 348 30.50 -19.96 -22.59
C ASP A 348 30.73 -20.17 -24.10
N ARG A 349 31.98 -20.48 -24.49
CA ARG A 349 32.39 -20.62 -25.90
C ARG A 349 32.07 -21.97 -26.53
N ARG A 350 31.83 -23.02 -25.73
CA ARG A 350 31.43 -24.34 -26.26
C ARG A 350 29.96 -24.43 -26.66
N ALA A 351 29.13 -23.45 -26.30
CA ALA A 351 27.68 -23.50 -26.54
C ALA A 351 27.31 -23.77 -28.02
N PRO A 352 27.94 -23.12 -29.03
CA PRO A 352 27.67 -23.44 -30.44
C PRO A 352 27.90 -24.92 -30.78
N LEU A 353 28.96 -25.52 -30.25
CA LEU A 353 29.29 -26.94 -30.46
C LEU A 353 28.24 -27.84 -29.79
N THR A 354 27.86 -27.54 -28.54
CA THR A 354 26.81 -28.28 -27.83
C THR A 354 25.47 -28.23 -28.58
N HIS A 355 25.08 -27.08 -29.14
CA HIS A 355 23.84 -26.96 -29.91
C HIS A 355 23.85 -27.85 -31.18
N ILE A 356 25.00 -27.98 -31.84
CA ILE A 356 25.17 -28.87 -32.99
C ILE A 356 25.09 -30.34 -32.55
N ILE A 357 25.79 -30.71 -31.48
CA ILE A 357 25.78 -32.07 -30.92
C ILE A 357 24.35 -32.48 -30.51
N ASN A 358 23.59 -31.58 -29.86
CA ASN A 358 22.19 -31.83 -29.51
C ASN A 358 21.34 -32.15 -30.75
N MET A 359 21.54 -31.41 -31.85
CA MET A 359 20.81 -31.66 -33.09
C MET A 359 21.21 -32.98 -33.75
N VAL A 360 22.50 -33.34 -33.73
CA VAL A 360 22.97 -34.67 -34.17
C VAL A 360 22.32 -35.76 -33.31
N GLY A 361 22.21 -35.57 -31.99
CA GLY A 361 21.51 -36.48 -31.10
C GLY A 361 20.03 -36.65 -31.44
N TYR A 362 19.32 -35.59 -31.84
CA TYR A 362 17.94 -35.71 -32.32
C TYR A 362 17.83 -36.50 -33.63
N VAL A 363 18.79 -36.34 -34.55
CA VAL A 363 18.85 -37.16 -35.77
C VAL A 363 19.06 -38.64 -35.40
N VAL A 364 20.00 -38.93 -34.49
CA VAL A 364 20.26 -40.28 -33.99
C VAL A 364 19.02 -40.88 -33.31
N LEU A 365 18.33 -40.11 -32.48
CA LEU A 365 17.08 -40.52 -31.85
C LEU A 365 16.00 -40.83 -32.90
N GLY A 366 15.87 -39.98 -33.93
CA GLY A 366 14.96 -40.20 -35.05
C GLY A 366 15.27 -41.50 -35.80
N ILE A 367 16.54 -41.79 -36.05
CA ILE A 367 16.98 -43.05 -36.68
C ILE A 367 16.61 -44.24 -35.79
N VAL A 368 16.89 -44.19 -34.49
CA VAL A 368 16.55 -45.26 -33.54
C VAL A 368 15.03 -45.49 -33.47
N LEU A 369 14.23 -44.41 -33.44
CA LEU A 369 12.77 -44.49 -33.44
C LEU A 369 12.24 -45.10 -34.74
N LEU A 370 12.79 -44.72 -35.90
CA LEU A 370 12.42 -45.31 -37.19
C LEU A 370 12.79 -46.78 -37.27
N GLN A 371 13.97 -47.17 -36.78
CA GLN A 371 14.37 -48.57 -36.68
C GLN A 371 13.42 -49.36 -35.76
N TRP A 372 13.02 -48.78 -34.63
CA TRP A 372 12.08 -49.39 -33.70
C TRP A 372 10.68 -49.53 -34.32
N LEU A 373 10.16 -48.50 -34.98
CA LEU A 373 8.88 -48.54 -35.69
C LEU A 373 8.90 -49.56 -36.84
N PHE A 374 9.98 -49.60 -37.62
CA PHE A 374 10.14 -50.55 -38.72
C PHE A 374 10.07 -51.99 -38.21
N ARG A 375 10.65 -52.30 -37.03
CA ARG A 375 10.57 -53.63 -36.41
C ARG A 375 9.14 -54.06 -36.06
N GLN A 376 8.22 -53.12 -35.90
CA GLN A 376 6.81 -53.43 -35.65
C GLN A 376 6.04 -53.78 -36.95
N THR A 377 6.68 -53.63 -38.12
CA THR A 377 6.05 -53.92 -39.41
C THR A 377 6.29 -55.38 -39.85
N PRO A 378 5.39 -55.96 -40.67
CA PRO A 378 5.59 -57.30 -41.24
C PRO A 378 6.86 -57.45 -42.09
N TRP A 379 7.40 -56.33 -42.59
CA TRP A 379 8.63 -56.30 -43.42
C TRP A 379 9.91 -56.50 -42.61
N ALA A 380 9.86 -56.42 -41.28
CA ALA A 380 11.02 -56.65 -40.41
C ALA A 380 11.59 -58.07 -40.53
N ALA A 381 10.75 -59.06 -40.90
CA ALA A 381 11.20 -60.43 -41.14
C ALA A 381 11.96 -60.60 -42.47
N GLN A 382 11.82 -59.64 -43.39
CA GLN A 382 12.38 -59.70 -44.75
C GLN A 382 13.62 -58.82 -44.92
N VAL A 383 13.74 -57.74 -44.13
CA VAL A 383 14.86 -56.80 -44.20
C VAL A 383 15.51 -56.67 -42.82
N TYR A 384 16.73 -57.22 -42.68
CA TYR A 384 17.51 -57.04 -41.48
C TYR A 384 18.14 -55.64 -41.46
N LEU A 385 17.63 -54.77 -40.58
CA LEU A 385 18.28 -53.50 -40.24
C LEU A 385 19.12 -53.69 -38.97
N ARG A 386 20.44 -53.50 -39.10
CA ARG A 386 21.35 -53.57 -37.97
C ARG A 386 20.94 -52.55 -36.89
N PRO A 387 20.64 -52.97 -35.64
CA PRO A 387 20.40 -52.03 -34.55
C PRO A 387 21.57 -51.09 -34.37
N LEU A 388 21.29 -49.78 -34.32
CA LEU A 388 22.32 -48.77 -34.05
C LEU A 388 22.92 -48.95 -32.63
N LEU A 389 22.06 -49.27 -31.66
CA LEU A 389 22.43 -49.61 -30.29
C LEU A 389 22.42 -51.13 -30.11
N MET A 390 23.58 -51.76 -30.29
CA MET A 390 23.76 -53.17 -29.98
C MET A 390 23.95 -53.38 -28.48
N ALA A 391 23.26 -54.37 -27.91
CA ALA A 391 23.46 -54.77 -26.51
C ALA A 391 24.94 -55.03 -26.24
N ASP A 392 25.42 -54.59 -25.07
CA ASP A 392 26.81 -54.68 -24.60
C ASP A 392 27.90 -53.95 -25.40
N SER A 393 27.53 -53.23 -26.47
CA SER A 393 28.47 -52.35 -27.19
C SER A 393 28.94 -51.17 -26.33
N TRP A 394 30.10 -50.60 -26.65
CA TRP A 394 30.56 -49.36 -26.01
C TRP A 394 29.57 -48.22 -26.17
N LEU A 395 28.99 -48.07 -27.36
CA LEU A 395 27.95 -47.07 -27.63
C LEU A 395 26.73 -47.25 -26.71
N TRP A 396 26.30 -48.49 -26.47
CA TRP A 396 25.20 -48.79 -25.53
C TRP A 396 25.54 -48.40 -24.10
N LYS A 397 26.75 -48.70 -23.63
CA LYS A 397 27.23 -48.32 -22.29
C LYS A 397 27.28 -46.79 -22.11
N ILE A 398 27.80 -46.07 -23.11
CA ILE A 398 27.83 -44.60 -23.09
C ILE A 398 26.41 -44.05 -23.10
N ALA A 399 25.52 -44.56 -23.95
CA ALA A 399 24.12 -44.14 -24.00
C ALA A 399 23.38 -44.33 -22.67
N ILE A 400 23.66 -45.41 -21.92
CA ILE A 400 23.11 -45.60 -20.56
C ILE A 400 23.59 -44.49 -19.63
N VAL A 401 24.90 -44.20 -19.63
CA VAL A 401 25.47 -43.13 -18.80
C VAL A 401 24.89 -41.77 -19.19
N ASP A 402 24.78 -41.46 -20.49
CA ASP A 402 24.16 -40.24 -21.00
C ASP A 402 22.69 -40.12 -20.60
N THR A 403 21.97 -41.25 -20.56
CA THR A 403 20.58 -41.27 -20.09
C THR A 403 20.49 -40.89 -18.61
N TRP A 404 21.38 -41.41 -17.77
CA TRP A 404 21.46 -41.00 -16.36
C TRP A 404 21.84 -39.53 -16.21
N LEU A 405 22.80 -39.04 -16.99
CA LEU A 405 23.18 -37.63 -17.02
C LEU A 405 22.01 -36.74 -17.47
N LEU A 406 21.24 -37.16 -18.48
CA LEU A 406 20.05 -36.44 -18.94
C LEU A 406 18.98 -36.36 -17.84
N VAL A 407 18.71 -37.47 -17.14
CA VAL A 407 17.77 -37.49 -16.00
C VAL A 407 18.25 -36.55 -14.90
N TYR A 408 19.54 -36.61 -14.56
CA TYR A 408 20.16 -35.70 -13.58
C TYR A 408 19.97 -34.22 -13.97
N ARG A 409 20.24 -33.87 -15.23
CA ARG A 409 20.05 -32.50 -15.76
C ARG A 409 18.59 -32.07 -15.74
N GLY A 410 17.66 -32.98 -16.05
CA GLY A 410 16.22 -32.74 -15.93
C GLY A 410 15.81 -32.42 -14.50
N VAL A 411 16.30 -33.19 -13.51
CA VAL A 411 16.03 -32.95 -12.09
C VAL A 411 16.59 -31.60 -11.63
N GLN A 412 17.83 -31.26 -11.99
CA GLN A 412 18.43 -29.96 -11.67
C GLN A 412 17.60 -28.78 -12.23
N LYS A 413 17.09 -28.92 -13.46
CA LYS A 413 16.23 -27.91 -14.08
C LYS A 413 14.89 -27.77 -13.36
N ILE A 414 14.25 -28.87 -12.99
CA ILE A 414 13.00 -28.87 -12.20
C ILE A 414 13.22 -28.14 -10.86
N ILE A 415 14.30 -28.45 -10.14
CA ILE A 415 14.61 -27.83 -8.84
C ILE A 415 14.81 -26.31 -9.00
N SER A 416 15.58 -25.89 -10.01
CA SER A 416 15.87 -24.48 -10.27
C SER A 416 14.60 -23.69 -10.61
N VAL A 417 13.75 -24.23 -11.51
CA VAL A 417 12.49 -23.57 -11.90
C VAL A 417 11.48 -23.55 -10.75
N TYR A 418 11.39 -24.63 -9.98
CA TYR A 418 10.50 -24.71 -8.81
C TYR A 418 10.86 -23.70 -7.72
N THR A 419 12.15 -23.41 -7.54
CA THR A 419 12.63 -22.47 -6.51
C THR A 419 12.14 -21.04 -6.75
N ILE A 420 11.89 -20.64 -8.01
CA ILE A 420 11.54 -19.26 -8.37
C ILE A 420 10.08 -19.11 -8.83
N TYR A 421 9.51 -20.17 -9.42
CA TYR A 421 8.18 -20.13 -10.04
C TYR A 421 7.26 -21.16 -9.39
N SER A 422 6.55 -21.95 -10.19
CA SER A 422 5.56 -22.92 -9.73
C SER A 422 5.94 -24.35 -10.11
N LEU A 423 5.41 -25.33 -9.38
CA LEU A 423 5.56 -26.75 -9.72
C LEU A 423 5.07 -27.05 -11.15
N LYS A 424 4.03 -26.32 -11.61
CA LYS A 424 3.52 -26.44 -12.98
C LYS A 424 4.59 -26.02 -13.99
N GLN A 425 5.22 -24.86 -13.81
CA GLN A 425 6.33 -24.44 -14.66
C GLN A 425 7.48 -25.46 -14.62
N ALA A 426 7.84 -25.93 -13.43
CA ALA A 426 8.94 -26.88 -13.25
C ALA A 426 8.73 -28.18 -14.03
N CYS A 427 7.55 -28.81 -13.96
CA CYS A 427 7.25 -30.02 -14.75
C CYS A 427 7.28 -29.76 -16.26
N PHE A 428 6.78 -28.60 -16.71
CA PHE A 428 6.79 -28.22 -18.13
C PHE A 428 8.16 -27.86 -18.67
N SER A 429 9.17 -27.64 -17.82
CA SER A 429 10.53 -27.36 -18.26
C SER A 429 11.14 -28.55 -19.03
N ILE A 430 10.75 -29.80 -18.69
CA ILE A 430 11.26 -31.02 -19.33
C ILE A 430 10.89 -31.10 -20.81
N PRO A 431 9.60 -31.09 -21.22
CA PRO A 431 9.25 -31.11 -22.63
C PRO A 431 9.72 -29.85 -23.38
N ARG A 432 9.86 -28.70 -22.69
CA ARG A 432 10.38 -27.46 -23.27
C ARG A 432 11.85 -27.51 -23.67
N VAL A 433 12.65 -28.41 -23.11
CA VAL A 433 14.06 -28.61 -23.52
C VAL A 433 14.18 -28.88 -25.03
N ILE A 434 13.22 -29.57 -25.64
CA ILE A 434 13.23 -29.84 -27.09
C ILE A 434 13.11 -28.54 -27.88
N ILE A 435 12.17 -27.68 -27.48
CA ILE A 435 11.95 -26.38 -28.12
C ILE A 435 13.18 -25.48 -27.92
N ASP A 436 13.71 -25.46 -26.69
CA ASP A 436 14.91 -24.71 -26.33
C ASP A 436 16.11 -25.11 -27.22
N ASN A 437 16.33 -26.41 -27.42
CA ASN A 437 17.40 -26.92 -28.29
C ASN A 437 17.21 -26.52 -29.76
N VAL A 438 15.98 -26.55 -30.28
CA VAL A 438 15.69 -26.13 -31.67
C VAL A 438 15.93 -24.63 -31.85
N ILE A 439 15.50 -23.81 -30.90
CA ILE A 439 15.74 -22.36 -30.90
C ILE A 439 17.26 -22.10 -30.85
N ASN A 440 17.97 -22.73 -29.91
CA ASN A 440 19.41 -22.58 -29.74
C ASN A 440 20.21 -23.00 -30.97
N PHE A 441 19.86 -24.12 -31.60
CA PHE A 441 20.51 -24.55 -32.85
C PHE A 441 20.27 -23.55 -34.00
N THR A 442 19.02 -23.13 -34.19
CA THR A 442 18.67 -22.17 -35.24
C THR A 442 19.37 -20.82 -35.01
N ALA A 443 19.45 -20.40 -33.75
CA ALA A 443 20.18 -19.21 -33.32
C ALA A 443 21.69 -19.34 -33.57
N THR A 444 22.30 -20.49 -33.30
CA THR A 444 23.72 -20.76 -33.61
C THR A 444 23.99 -20.65 -35.11
N VAL A 445 23.16 -21.28 -35.95
CA VAL A 445 23.31 -21.22 -37.41
C VAL A 445 23.18 -19.78 -37.90
N ARG A 446 22.21 -19.03 -37.38
CA ARG A 446 22.04 -17.61 -37.70
C ARG A 446 23.26 -16.78 -37.27
N ALA A 447 23.72 -16.94 -36.03
CA ALA A 447 24.88 -16.23 -35.49
C ALA A 447 26.14 -16.51 -36.31
N ALA A 448 26.40 -17.78 -36.66
CA ALA A 448 27.54 -18.17 -37.49
C ALA A 448 27.48 -17.55 -38.89
N ARG A 449 26.30 -17.51 -39.52
CA ARG A 449 26.11 -16.83 -40.82
C ARG A 449 26.40 -15.33 -40.74
N ILE A 450 25.91 -14.66 -39.70
CA ILE A 450 26.15 -13.22 -39.49
C ILE A 450 27.65 -12.96 -39.27
N TYR A 451 28.29 -13.76 -38.42
CA TYR A 451 29.73 -13.65 -38.15
C TYR A 451 30.57 -13.87 -39.41
N LEU A 452 30.25 -14.91 -40.19
CA LEU A 452 30.95 -15.21 -41.43
C LEU A 452 30.73 -14.11 -42.49
N ALA A 453 29.52 -13.58 -42.60
CA ALA A 453 29.23 -12.47 -43.50
C ALA A 453 30.01 -11.21 -43.12
N HIS A 454 30.10 -10.88 -41.82
CA HIS A 454 30.95 -9.79 -41.34
C HIS A 454 32.42 -10.00 -41.71
N LYS A 455 32.96 -11.22 -41.52
CA LYS A 455 34.35 -11.53 -41.86
C LYS A 455 34.66 -11.48 -43.35
N LEU A 456 33.72 -11.89 -44.18
CA LEU A 456 33.92 -11.97 -45.63
C LEU A 456 33.59 -10.66 -46.36
N PHE A 457 32.60 -9.90 -45.89
CA PHE A 457 32.03 -8.75 -46.61
C PHE A 457 32.10 -7.43 -45.82
N GLY A 458 32.65 -7.42 -44.60
CA GLY A 458 32.80 -6.21 -43.78
C GLY A 458 31.48 -5.58 -43.32
N THR A 459 30.35 -6.29 -43.42
CA THR A 459 29.03 -5.78 -43.02
C THR A 459 29.01 -5.44 -41.54
N PRO A 460 28.60 -4.24 -41.10
CA PRO A 460 28.60 -3.87 -39.69
C PRO A 460 27.58 -4.71 -38.90
N PHE A 461 27.87 -4.92 -37.63
CA PHE A 461 26.93 -5.54 -36.70
C PHE A 461 25.87 -4.52 -36.30
N VAL A 462 24.68 -4.61 -36.90
CA VAL A 462 23.57 -3.69 -36.59
C VAL A 462 22.80 -4.17 -35.36
N TRP A 463 22.62 -3.27 -34.39
CA TRP A 463 21.79 -3.50 -33.22
C TRP A 463 20.31 -3.48 -33.62
N HIS A 464 19.69 -4.66 -33.67
CA HIS A 464 18.24 -4.80 -33.82
C HIS A 464 17.68 -5.29 -32.48
N LYS A 465 17.26 -4.34 -31.62
CA LYS A 465 16.50 -4.69 -30.39
C LYS A 465 15.17 -5.32 -30.79
N THR A 466 14.75 -6.36 -30.07
CA THR A 466 13.39 -6.92 -30.23
C THR A 466 12.37 -5.92 -29.68
N THR A 467 11.19 -5.83 -30.27
CA THR A 467 10.13 -4.98 -29.72
C THR A 467 9.63 -5.59 -28.42
N HIS A 468 9.74 -4.86 -27.31
CA HIS A 468 9.23 -5.25 -26.01
C HIS A 468 7.95 -4.48 -25.69
N VAL A 469 7.07 -5.07 -24.90
CA VAL A 469 5.86 -4.43 -24.37
C VAL A 469 5.99 -4.43 -22.86
N PHE A 470 5.84 -3.26 -22.23
CA PHE A 470 5.84 -3.19 -20.77
C PHE A 470 4.63 -3.95 -20.20
N PRO A 471 4.78 -4.74 -19.12
CA PRO A 471 3.70 -5.54 -18.53
C PRO A 471 2.46 -4.70 -18.17
N GLY A 472 1.28 -5.31 -18.32
CA GLY A 472 0.00 -4.64 -18.03
C GLY A 472 -0.28 -4.48 -16.53
N GLU A 473 -1.23 -3.61 -16.15
CA GLU A 473 -1.58 -3.38 -14.73
C GLU A 473 -1.98 -4.65 -13.96
N ALA A 474 -2.60 -5.63 -14.63
CA ALA A 474 -2.97 -6.90 -14.01
C ALA A 474 -1.74 -7.74 -13.63
N GLU A 475 -0.68 -7.71 -14.44
CA GLU A 475 0.58 -8.42 -14.19
C GLU A 475 1.44 -7.68 -13.14
N LEU A 476 1.33 -6.36 -13.09
CA LEU A 476 1.98 -5.50 -12.09
C LEU A 476 1.20 -5.41 -10.77
N SER A 477 -0.07 -5.84 -10.74
CA SER A 477 -0.92 -5.80 -9.54
C SER A 477 -0.35 -6.65 -8.40
N GLU A 478 0.39 -7.70 -8.77
CA GLU A 478 1.47 -8.35 -8.02
C GLU A 478 2.12 -7.39 -7.02
N TYR A 479 2.83 -6.40 -7.58
CA TYR A 479 3.89 -5.59 -7.00
C TYR A 479 3.41 -4.22 -6.49
N ARG A 480 2.09 -4.02 -6.38
CA ARG A 480 1.54 -2.80 -5.80
C ARG A 480 1.78 -2.82 -4.29
N LYS A 481 2.46 -1.80 -3.77
CA LYS A 481 2.68 -1.62 -2.33
C LYS A 481 1.34 -1.63 -1.61
N THR A 482 1.27 -2.38 -0.53
CA THR A 482 0.09 -2.39 0.34
C THR A 482 0.10 -1.15 1.24
N ILE A 483 -1.06 -0.79 1.80
CA ILE A 483 -1.15 0.33 2.76
C ILE A 483 -0.36 0.00 4.03
N GLU A 484 -0.29 -1.27 4.39
CA GLU A 484 0.49 -1.82 5.51
C GLU A 484 2.00 -1.66 5.30
N ASP A 485 2.48 -1.89 4.07
CA ASP A 485 3.90 -1.67 3.75
C ASP A 485 4.26 -0.18 3.81
N LEU A 486 3.37 0.70 3.35
CA LEU A 486 3.58 2.15 3.43
C LEU A 486 3.60 2.65 4.88
N LEU A 487 2.75 2.13 5.76
CA LEU A 487 2.77 2.46 7.20
C LEU A 487 4.10 2.12 7.88
N VAL A 488 4.73 1.01 7.47
CA VAL A 488 6.03 0.57 7.99
C VAL A 488 7.16 1.41 7.40
N GLU A 489 7.07 1.77 6.12
CA GLU A 489 8.06 2.61 5.43
C GLU A 489 8.13 4.02 6.01
N GLU A 490 6.97 4.62 6.29
CA GLU A 490 6.86 5.95 6.89
C GLU A 490 7.21 5.96 8.39
N GLY A 491 7.54 4.80 8.97
CA GLY A 491 7.91 4.68 10.38
C GLY A 491 6.74 4.92 11.35
N LEU A 492 5.50 4.85 10.86
CA LEU A 492 4.30 5.14 11.64
C LEU A 492 3.88 3.97 12.53
N ALA A 493 4.12 2.74 12.08
CA ALA A 493 3.88 1.54 12.87
C ALA A 493 4.81 0.40 12.46
N THR A 494 5.13 -0.47 13.42
CA THR A 494 5.81 -1.75 13.15
C THR A 494 4.82 -2.80 12.65
N ARG A 495 5.32 -3.85 11.98
CA ARG A 495 4.47 -4.95 11.49
C ARG A 495 3.71 -5.65 12.63
N ASP A 496 4.34 -5.83 13.79
CA ASP A 496 3.69 -6.44 14.94
C ASP A 496 2.56 -5.55 15.48
N GLN A 497 2.76 -4.23 15.53
CA GLN A 497 1.70 -3.28 15.88
C GLN A 497 0.54 -3.29 14.88
N ILE A 498 0.81 -3.40 13.58
CA ILE A 498 -0.24 -3.50 12.56
C ILE A 498 -1.07 -4.78 12.73
N LEU A 499 -0.41 -5.92 12.94
CA LEU A 499 -1.11 -7.21 13.14
C LEU A 499 -1.96 -7.20 14.41
N GLN A 500 -1.39 -6.74 15.54
CA GLN A 500 -2.12 -6.58 16.79
C GLN A 500 -3.29 -5.61 16.63
N ALA A 501 -3.10 -4.50 15.91
CA ALA A 501 -4.15 -3.52 15.67
C ALA A 501 -5.31 -4.11 14.86
N LEU A 502 -5.01 -4.93 13.84
CA LEU A 502 -6.03 -5.61 13.04
C LEU A 502 -6.77 -6.69 13.83
N GLU A 503 -6.08 -7.44 14.70
CA GLU A 503 -6.69 -8.44 15.58
C GLU A 503 -7.65 -7.81 16.60
N ILE A 504 -7.23 -6.72 17.24
CA ILE A 504 -8.04 -5.99 18.22
C ILE A 504 -9.21 -5.26 17.53
N GLY A 505 -8.93 -4.62 16.39
CA GLY A 505 -9.89 -3.78 15.69
C GLY A 505 -11.05 -4.56 15.04
N LYS A 506 -10.87 -5.87 14.78
CA LYS A 506 -11.81 -6.85 14.17
C LYS A 506 -12.46 -6.48 12.82
N ALA A 507 -12.54 -5.19 12.46
CA ALA A 507 -13.06 -4.65 11.22
C ALA A 507 -12.50 -3.25 10.93
N GLY A 508 -11.81 -3.09 9.80
CA GLY A 508 -11.26 -1.81 9.33
C GLY A 508 -9.97 -1.97 8.52
N SER A 509 -9.48 -0.86 7.98
CA SER A 509 -8.15 -0.78 7.38
C SER A 509 -7.06 -0.73 8.45
N ALA A 510 -5.81 -1.09 8.10
CA ALA A 510 -4.69 -0.99 9.04
C ALA A 510 -4.49 0.44 9.59
N PRO A 511 -4.51 1.52 8.76
CA PRO A 511 -4.47 2.88 9.30
C PRO A 511 -5.62 3.17 10.28
N LEU A 512 -6.84 2.69 10.01
CA LEU A 512 -7.99 2.96 10.87
C LEU A 512 -7.86 2.26 12.23
N CYS A 513 -7.40 1.01 12.23
CA CYS A 513 -7.15 0.26 13.46
C CYS A 513 -6.04 0.94 14.30
N LEU A 514 -4.96 1.39 13.68
CA LEU A 514 -3.90 2.14 14.36
C LEU A 514 -4.40 3.46 14.94
N LEU A 515 -5.22 4.20 14.17
CA LEU A 515 -5.83 5.45 14.63
C LEU A 515 -6.73 5.23 15.85
N ARG A 516 -7.58 4.18 15.82
CA ARG A 516 -8.45 3.81 16.94
C ARG A 516 -7.69 3.45 18.22
N LEU A 517 -6.50 2.87 18.08
CA LEU A 517 -5.62 2.54 19.19
C LEU A 517 -4.73 3.71 19.63
N GLY A 518 -4.83 4.87 18.98
CA GLY A 518 -4.01 6.05 19.27
C GLY A 518 -2.53 5.88 18.91
N LEU A 519 -2.20 4.94 18.02
CA LEU A 519 -0.82 4.68 17.58
C LEU A 519 -0.38 5.62 16.45
N ILE A 520 -1.33 6.16 15.69
CA ILE A 520 -1.12 7.22 14.70
C ILE A 520 -2.15 8.32 14.90
N ASP A 521 -1.82 9.55 14.51
CA ASP A 521 -2.76 10.67 14.51
C ASP A 521 -3.57 10.77 13.19
N GLU A 522 -4.58 11.64 13.15
CA GLU A 522 -5.42 11.80 11.96
C GLU A 522 -4.68 12.38 10.75
N LYS A 523 -3.66 13.21 10.99
CA LYS A 523 -2.86 13.79 9.92
C LYS A 523 -2.06 12.68 9.24
N GLN A 524 -1.38 11.85 10.02
CA GLN A 524 -0.66 10.66 9.57
C GLN A 524 -1.61 9.68 8.86
N PHE A 525 -2.79 9.42 9.42
CA PHE A 525 -3.82 8.58 8.78
C PHE A 525 -4.18 9.07 7.38
N THR A 526 -4.51 10.36 7.23
CA THR A 526 -4.94 10.93 5.94
C THR A 526 -3.78 11.05 4.95
N GLU A 527 -2.58 11.41 5.41
CA GLU A 527 -1.38 11.54 4.57
C GLU A 527 -0.95 10.19 3.98
N VAL A 528 -0.98 9.12 4.78
CA VAL A 528 -0.67 7.75 4.32
C VAL A 528 -1.65 7.31 3.23
N TRP A 529 -2.94 7.58 3.42
CA TRP A 529 -3.94 7.27 2.40
C TRP A 529 -3.79 8.11 1.13
N ALA A 530 -3.44 9.40 1.27
CA ALA A 530 -3.17 10.27 0.13
C ALA A 530 -1.97 9.78 -0.67
N LYS A 531 -0.86 9.41 0.00
CA LYS A 531 0.32 8.82 -0.63
C LYS A 531 0.02 7.49 -1.34
N HIS A 532 -0.75 6.61 -0.70
CA HIS A 532 -1.08 5.30 -1.27
C HIS A 532 -2.05 5.37 -2.46
N SER A 533 -3.05 6.26 -2.40
CA SER A 533 -4.12 6.34 -3.40
C SER A 533 -3.89 7.39 -4.49
N GLY A 534 -2.99 8.35 -4.27
CA GLY A 534 -2.82 9.53 -5.13
C GLY A 534 -3.97 10.54 -5.03
N VAL A 535 -4.93 10.34 -4.12
CA VAL A 535 -6.07 11.24 -3.94
C VAL A 535 -5.65 12.43 -3.07
N GLY A 536 -5.93 13.65 -3.52
CA GLY A 536 -5.60 14.88 -2.80
C GLY A 536 -6.39 15.04 -1.50
N VAL A 537 -5.79 15.73 -0.53
CA VAL A 537 -6.41 16.03 0.77
C VAL A 537 -7.06 17.41 0.74
N ARG A 538 -8.27 17.55 1.31
CA ARG A 538 -8.98 18.83 1.39
C ARG A 538 -9.67 19.01 2.74
N PHE A 539 -9.55 20.22 3.27
CA PHE A 539 -10.34 20.67 4.42
C PHE A 539 -11.78 20.98 4.03
N ILE A 540 -12.74 20.60 4.88
CA ILE A 540 -14.18 20.76 4.62
C ILE A 540 -14.74 21.86 5.53
N ASN A 541 -15.19 22.96 4.93
CA ASN A 541 -16.01 23.94 5.65
C ASN A 541 -17.49 23.51 5.58
N PRO A 542 -18.14 23.12 6.69
CA PRO A 542 -19.54 22.68 6.67
C PRO A 542 -20.52 23.73 6.15
N PHE A 543 -20.20 25.01 6.33
CA PHE A 543 -21.12 26.10 6.01
C PHE A 543 -21.16 26.41 4.50
N ASP A 544 -20.13 26.02 3.76
CA ASP A 544 -20.04 26.24 2.31
C ASP A 544 -20.69 25.11 1.50
N ILE A 545 -21.06 24.00 2.13
CA ILE A 545 -21.69 22.87 1.46
C ILE A 545 -23.11 23.28 0.99
N PRO A 546 -23.46 23.14 -0.30
CA PRO A 546 -24.81 23.47 -0.76
C PRO A 546 -25.89 22.54 -0.20
N ASP A 547 -27.01 23.11 0.28
CA ASP A 547 -28.14 22.33 0.83
C ASP A 547 -28.75 21.34 -0.19
N GLU A 548 -28.70 21.67 -1.49
CA GLU A 548 -29.17 20.79 -2.55
C GLU A 548 -28.37 19.48 -2.62
N LEU A 549 -27.04 19.54 -2.40
CA LEU A 549 -26.19 18.35 -2.35
C LEU A 549 -26.48 17.51 -1.10
N LEU A 550 -26.67 18.15 0.05
CA LEU A 550 -27.02 17.48 1.31
C LEU A 550 -28.37 16.75 1.22
N ARG A 551 -29.38 17.35 0.56
CA ARG A 551 -30.69 16.70 0.36
C ARG A 551 -30.60 15.47 -0.54
N ARG A 552 -29.68 15.47 -1.52
CA ARG A 552 -29.45 14.35 -2.43
C ARG A 552 -28.60 13.23 -1.84
N PHE A 553 -27.94 13.49 -0.72
CA PHE A 553 -27.07 12.56 -0.01
C PHE A 553 -27.43 12.56 1.48
N PRO A 554 -28.46 11.80 1.89
CA PRO A 554 -28.97 11.82 3.27
C PRO A 554 -27.90 11.49 4.30
N GLU A 555 -28.03 12.03 5.52
CA GLU A 555 -27.04 11.87 6.58
C GLU A 555 -26.74 10.39 6.92
N LYS A 556 -27.76 9.53 6.86
CA LYS A 556 -27.58 8.09 7.04
C LYS A 556 -26.59 7.50 6.04
N GLN A 557 -26.69 7.89 4.76
CA GLN A 557 -25.75 7.46 3.72
C GLN A 557 -24.35 8.06 3.95
N SER A 558 -24.28 9.31 4.43
CA SER A 558 -23.01 9.96 4.82
C SER A 558 -22.30 9.24 5.97
N LEU A 559 -23.05 8.77 6.97
CA LEU A 559 -22.54 7.97 8.08
C LEU A 559 -22.06 6.59 7.62
N GLU A 560 -22.85 5.88 6.81
CA GLU A 560 -22.50 4.53 6.33
C GLU A 560 -21.28 4.52 5.42
N LEU A 561 -21.14 5.53 4.55
CA LEU A 561 -20.05 5.62 3.58
C LEU A 561 -18.85 6.43 4.07
N GLU A 562 -18.94 7.05 5.26
CA GLU A 562 -17.92 7.93 5.83
C GLU A 562 -17.46 9.00 4.81
N ALA A 563 -18.44 9.63 4.18
CA ALA A 563 -18.25 10.56 3.07
C ALA A 563 -19.26 11.73 3.14
N ILE A 564 -18.93 12.86 2.52
CA ILE A 564 -19.84 14.02 2.42
C ILE A 564 -19.58 14.81 1.12
N PRO A 565 -20.63 15.30 0.42
CA PRO A 565 -20.43 16.22 -0.69
C PRO A 565 -19.89 17.56 -0.20
N VAL A 566 -18.98 18.17 -0.96
CA VAL A 566 -18.31 19.44 -0.59
C VAL A 566 -18.79 20.59 -1.46
N GLU A 567 -18.63 20.48 -2.79
CA GLU A 567 -19.02 21.53 -3.73
C GLU A 567 -19.34 20.95 -5.11
N GLN A 568 -20.06 21.71 -5.94
CA GLN A 568 -20.29 21.39 -7.34
C GLN A 568 -19.70 22.50 -8.21
N LYS A 569 -18.75 22.15 -9.10
CA LYS A 569 -18.10 23.08 -10.05
C LYS A 569 -17.97 22.44 -11.41
N ALA A 570 -18.30 23.17 -12.47
CA ALA A 570 -18.12 22.76 -13.88
C ALA A 570 -18.70 21.35 -14.20
N GLY A 571 -19.89 21.02 -13.67
CA GLY A 571 -20.53 19.72 -13.90
C GLY A 571 -19.91 18.53 -13.15
N ARG A 572 -18.98 18.79 -12.22
CA ARG A 572 -18.39 17.78 -11.32
C ARG A 572 -18.76 18.07 -9.88
N ILE A 573 -18.97 17.02 -9.09
CA ILE A 573 -19.20 17.13 -7.65
C ILE A 573 -17.96 16.63 -6.94
N LEU A 574 -17.43 17.48 -6.08
CA LEU A 574 -16.35 17.13 -5.18
C LEU A 574 -16.94 16.42 -3.96
N MET A 575 -16.45 15.22 -3.69
CA MET A 575 -16.91 14.42 -2.57
C MET A 575 -15.72 14.03 -1.70
N ALA A 576 -15.81 14.35 -0.42
CA ALA A 576 -14.80 14.02 0.56
C ALA A 576 -15.07 12.65 1.18
N PHE A 577 -14.03 11.83 1.29
CA PHE A 577 -14.06 10.50 1.88
C PHE A 577 -13.02 10.38 3.00
N ARG A 578 -13.32 9.54 4.00
CA ARG A 578 -12.35 9.21 5.05
C ARG A 578 -11.22 8.33 4.51
N GLU A 579 -11.59 7.33 3.72
CA GLU A 579 -10.68 6.41 3.04
C GLU A 579 -10.95 6.45 1.53
N PRO A 580 -9.98 6.07 0.69
CA PRO A 580 -10.20 6.05 -0.75
C PRO A 580 -11.40 5.18 -1.13
N PRO A 581 -12.29 5.64 -2.03
CA PRO A 581 -13.50 4.90 -2.38
C PRO A 581 -13.16 3.55 -3.03
N ALA A 582 -13.97 2.54 -2.73
CA ALA A 582 -13.83 1.21 -3.31
C ALA A 582 -14.12 1.21 -4.82
N ALA A 583 -13.63 0.19 -5.53
CA ALA A 583 -13.85 0.04 -6.97
C ALA A 583 -15.36 0.03 -7.29
N GLY A 584 -15.80 0.88 -8.22
CA GLY A 584 -17.21 1.03 -8.62
C GLY A 584 -18.06 1.94 -7.73
N GLN A 585 -17.58 2.31 -6.53
CA GLN A 585 -18.34 3.17 -5.60
C GLN A 585 -18.56 4.58 -6.19
N LEU A 586 -17.53 5.15 -6.85
CA LEU A 586 -17.64 6.44 -7.53
C LEU A 586 -18.63 6.42 -8.71
N GLU A 587 -18.74 5.31 -9.44
CA GLU A 587 -19.70 5.17 -10.53
C GLU A 587 -21.13 5.09 -10.01
N GLN A 588 -21.36 4.32 -8.94
CA GLN A 588 -22.67 4.20 -8.31
C GLN A 588 -23.16 5.55 -7.78
N LEU A 589 -22.30 6.26 -7.04
CA LEU A 589 -22.61 7.59 -6.53
C LEU A 589 -22.74 8.59 -7.70
N GLY A 590 -21.91 8.50 -8.74
CA GLY A 590 -22.03 9.34 -9.93
C GLY A 590 -23.39 9.21 -10.63
N ARG A 591 -23.96 8.00 -10.70
CA ARG A 591 -25.33 7.78 -11.20
C ARG A 591 -26.40 8.42 -10.33
N GLN A 592 -26.27 8.33 -9.00
CA GLN A 592 -27.17 9.00 -8.05
C GLN A 592 -27.14 10.54 -8.23
N PHE A 593 -25.94 11.08 -8.44
CA PHE A 593 -25.77 12.52 -8.62
C PHE A 593 -25.99 13.01 -10.07
N GLY A 594 -26.09 12.12 -11.05
CA GLY A 594 -26.16 12.50 -12.47
C GLY A 594 -24.96 13.33 -12.93
N ALA A 595 -23.81 13.18 -12.27
CA ALA A 595 -22.61 13.99 -12.48
C ALA A 595 -21.36 13.18 -12.14
N ASN A 596 -20.23 13.55 -12.74
CA ASN A 596 -18.94 12.93 -12.43
C ASN A 596 -18.47 13.36 -11.04
N LEU A 597 -18.02 12.39 -10.24
CA LEU A 597 -17.51 12.63 -8.90
C LEU A 597 -15.99 12.73 -8.92
N GLN A 598 -15.47 13.74 -8.22
CA GLN A 598 -14.05 13.87 -7.94
C GLN A 598 -13.83 13.52 -6.46
N PRO A 599 -13.12 12.43 -6.13
CA PRO A 599 -12.81 12.09 -4.75
C PRO A 599 -11.74 13.04 -4.20
N VAL A 600 -11.91 13.43 -2.95
CA VAL A 600 -10.85 14.01 -2.11
C VAL A 600 -10.84 13.29 -0.76
N LEU A 601 -9.70 13.25 -0.11
CA LEU A 601 -9.59 12.75 1.25
C LEU A 601 -9.77 13.89 2.25
N ALA A 602 -10.46 13.61 3.34
CA ALA A 602 -10.54 14.50 4.49
C ALA A 602 -10.21 13.71 5.75
N ARG A 603 -9.74 14.43 6.78
CA ARG A 603 -9.47 13.81 8.08
C ARG A 603 -10.76 13.19 8.64
N PRO A 604 -10.70 12.02 9.32
CA PRO A 604 -11.88 11.36 9.86
C PRO A 604 -12.76 12.32 10.68
N PHE A 605 -12.15 13.12 11.55
CA PHE A 605 -12.88 14.10 12.33
C PHE A 605 -13.50 15.22 11.48
N SER A 606 -12.82 15.69 10.43
CA SER A 606 -13.35 16.73 9.54
C SER A 606 -14.68 16.32 8.90
N ILE A 607 -14.88 15.03 8.62
CA ILE A 607 -16.12 14.51 8.04
C ILE A 607 -17.23 14.47 9.10
N ALA A 608 -16.93 13.96 10.30
CA ALA A 608 -17.89 13.93 11.41
C ALA A 608 -18.32 15.35 11.82
N PHE A 609 -17.37 16.28 11.93
CA PHE A 609 -17.62 17.69 12.18
C PHE A 609 -18.48 18.32 11.09
N ALA A 610 -18.13 18.08 9.83
CA ALA A 610 -18.90 18.61 8.71
C ALA A 610 -20.35 18.10 8.73
N ARG A 611 -20.53 16.79 8.96
CA ARG A 611 -21.85 16.15 9.07
C ARG A 611 -22.69 16.77 10.19
N ASN A 612 -22.12 16.86 11.40
CA ASN A 612 -22.81 17.39 12.57
C ASN A 612 -23.23 18.86 12.43
N ARG A 613 -22.60 19.64 11.55
CA ARG A 613 -22.93 21.06 11.33
C ARG A 613 -23.76 21.31 10.07
N ALA A 614 -23.58 20.51 9.03
CA ALA A 614 -24.22 20.72 7.74
C ALA A 614 -25.67 20.21 7.71
N TYR A 615 -25.94 19.01 8.23
CA TYR A 615 -27.28 18.40 8.12
C TYR A 615 -28.37 19.08 8.96
N PRO A 616 -28.13 19.52 10.22
CA PRO A 616 -29.15 20.23 10.99
C PRO A 616 -29.67 21.50 10.30
N ARG A 617 -28.85 22.17 9.47
CA ARG A 617 -29.25 23.37 8.70
C ARG A 617 -30.33 23.10 7.66
N LEU A 618 -30.54 21.84 7.26
CA LEU A 618 -31.66 21.49 6.38
C LEU A 618 -33.03 21.73 7.03
N VAL A 619 -33.07 21.77 8.36
CA VAL A 619 -34.30 21.88 9.16
C VAL A 619 -34.29 23.11 10.06
N LEU A 620 -33.16 23.41 10.69
CA LEU A 620 -33.00 24.55 11.60
C LEU A 620 -32.54 25.81 10.85
N ALA A 621 -32.97 26.97 11.35
CA ALA A 621 -32.44 28.26 10.90
C ALA A 621 -30.91 28.31 11.09
N ALA A 622 -30.22 29.13 10.27
CA ALA A 622 -28.76 29.22 10.28
C ALA A 622 -28.21 29.41 11.72
N PRO A 623 -27.25 28.57 12.15
CA PRO A 623 -26.80 28.59 13.54
C PRO A 623 -26.10 29.92 13.87
N PRO A 624 -26.36 30.52 15.05
CA PRO A 624 -25.69 31.75 15.51
C PRO A 624 -24.16 31.63 15.53
N ILE A 625 -23.64 30.40 15.58
CA ILE A 625 -22.21 30.13 15.65
C ILE A 625 -21.40 30.66 14.45
N ILE A 626 -22.02 30.86 13.28
CA ILE A 626 -21.37 31.52 12.13
C ILE A 626 -21.12 33.01 12.45
N ALA A 627 -22.06 33.67 13.12
CA ALA A 627 -21.88 35.04 13.56
C ALA A 627 -20.87 35.12 14.73
N TRP A 628 -20.90 34.15 15.64
CA TRP A 628 -19.98 34.08 16.77
C TRP A 628 -18.53 33.83 16.33
N SER A 629 -18.29 32.88 15.41
CA SER A 629 -16.95 32.64 14.84
C SER A 629 -16.36 33.90 14.21
N ARG A 630 -17.16 34.69 13.47
CA ARG A 630 -16.72 36.01 12.94
C ARG A 630 -16.41 37.02 14.05
N ARG A 631 -17.12 37.00 15.17
CA ARG A 631 -16.84 37.88 16.32
C ARG A 631 -15.52 37.50 17.01
N PHE A 632 -15.31 36.22 17.29
CA PHE A 632 -14.05 35.70 17.83
C PHE A 632 -12.88 35.97 16.88
N GLN A 633 -13.09 35.77 15.58
CA GLN A 633 -12.10 36.10 14.55
C GLN A 633 -11.68 37.57 14.59
N ARG A 634 -12.65 38.50 14.68
CA ARG A 634 -12.36 39.93 14.79
C ARG A 634 -11.66 40.29 16.09
N ALA A 635 -12.03 39.64 17.20
CA ALA A 635 -11.40 39.87 18.49
C ALA A 635 -9.94 39.36 18.53
N ALA A 636 -9.66 38.22 17.89
CA ALA A 636 -8.35 37.59 17.88
C ALA A 636 -7.42 38.05 16.74
N GLY A 637 -7.95 38.68 15.68
CA GLY A 637 -7.17 39.14 14.53
C GLY A 637 -6.64 38.03 13.61
N VAL A 638 -7.33 36.88 13.55
CA VAL A 638 -6.88 35.67 12.82
C VAL A 638 -7.65 35.47 11.51
N ASP A 639 -7.07 34.77 10.53
CA ASP A 639 -7.77 34.37 9.30
C ASP A 639 -8.88 33.33 9.59
N ALA A 640 -10.00 33.42 8.85
CA ALA A 640 -11.16 32.55 9.04
C ALA A 640 -10.85 31.07 8.77
N ASN A 641 -9.99 30.80 7.78
CA ASN A 641 -9.59 29.44 7.43
C ASN A 641 -8.63 28.86 8.47
N VAL A 642 -7.75 29.68 9.04
CA VAL A 642 -6.84 29.26 10.13
C VAL A 642 -7.64 28.91 11.39
N LEU A 643 -8.66 29.70 11.71
CA LEU A 643 -9.58 29.43 12.82
C LEU A 643 -10.38 28.14 12.57
N LEU A 644 -10.92 27.93 11.36
CA LEU A 644 -11.67 26.73 11.00
C LEU A 644 -10.80 25.48 10.92
N GLU A 645 -9.57 25.60 10.42
CA GLU A 645 -8.60 24.51 10.39
C GLU A 645 -8.20 24.11 11.81
N ALA A 646 -7.94 25.09 12.69
CA ALA A 646 -7.69 24.85 14.10
C ALA A 646 -8.92 24.20 14.79
N LEU A 647 -10.14 24.68 14.51
CA LEU A 647 -11.38 24.09 15.04
C LEU A 647 -11.56 22.63 14.60
N SER A 648 -11.07 22.28 13.41
CA SER A 648 -11.11 20.92 12.88
C SER A 648 -9.97 20.02 13.38
N SER A 649 -8.84 20.59 13.79
CA SER A 649 -7.67 19.82 14.22
C SER A 649 -7.67 19.50 15.72
N GLN A 650 -8.61 20.02 16.50
CA GLN A 650 -8.50 20.10 17.96
C GLN A 650 -9.53 19.27 18.73
N PHE A 651 -10.00 18.16 18.17
CA PHE A 651 -11.03 17.33 18.83
C PHE A 651 -10.51 16.09 19.57
N ALA A 652 -9.20 16.05 19.85
CA ALA A 652 -8.64 15.09 20.81
C ALA A 652 -8.87 15.54 22.28
N THR A 653 -9.00 16.85 22.55
CA THR A 653 -9.16 17.42 23.91
C THR A 653 -10.47 18.21 24.15
N ARG A 654 -11.21 18.57 23.09
CA ARG A 654 -12.57 19.17 23.10
C ARG A 654 -12.81 20.41 24.00
N PRO A 655 -12.00 21.48 23.96
CA PRO A 655 -12.45 22.78 24.45
C PRO A 655 -13.53 23.38 23.53
N SER A 656 -14.49 24.13 24.07
CA SER A 656 -15.44 24.91 23.25
C SER A 656 -14.72 26.04 22.49
N LEU A 657 -15.35 26.67 21.48
CA LEU A 657 -14.74 27.80 20.74
C LEU A 657 -14.08 28.85 21.66
N PRO A 658 -14.75 29.39 22.71
CA PRO A 658 -14.11 30.36 23.58
C PRO A 658 -13.00 29.75 24.46
N ASP A 659 -13.12 28.51 24.93
CA ASP A 659 -12.06 27.81 25.68
C ASP A 659 -10.82 27.62 24.80
N MET A 660 -11.01 27.21 23.55
CA MET A 660 -9.95 27.03 22.56
C MET A 660 -9.19 28.33 22.30
N MET A 661 -9.91 29.44 22.12
CA MET A 661 -9.27 30.74 21.87
C MET A 661 -8.40 31.17 23.06
N ALA A 662 -8.81 30.82 24.28
CA ALA A 662 -8.00 31.02 25.48
C ALA A 662 -6.80 30.06 25.55
N ASP A 663 -7.03 28.75 25.35
CA ASP A 663 -6.01 27.69 25.42
C ASP A 663 -4.89 27.86 24.38
N MET A 664 -5.24 28.33 23.17
CA MET A 664 -4.27 28.62 22.12
C MET A 664 -3.57 29.97 22.30
N GLY A 665 -3.89 30.73 23.35
CA GLY A 665 -3.33 32.06 23.60
C GLY A 665 -3.74 33.11 22.57
N MET A 666 -4.80 32.86 21.79
CA MET A 666 -5.31 33.82 20.80
C MET A 666 -6.08 34.97 21.47
N LEU A 667 -6.71 34.69 22.61
CA LEU A 667 -7.34 35.67 23.50
C LEU A 667 -6.94 35.38 24.94
N THR A 668 -6.91 36.39 25.80
CA THR A 668 -6.86 36.13 27.25
C THR A 668 -8.19 35.56 27.72
N GLU A 669 -8.19 34.81 28.82
CA GLU A 669 -9.41 34.21 29.39
C GLU A 669 -10.51 35.26 29.63
N THR A 670 -10.14 36.44 30.13
CA THR A 670 -11.07 37.57 30.34
C THR A 670 -11.64 38.12 29.03
N GLN A 671 -10.83 38.22 27.98
CA GLN A 671 -11.29 38.66 26.66
C GLN A 671 -12.22 37.62 26.01
N ALA A 672 -11.84 36.34 26.08
CA ALA A 672 -12.67 35.24 25.60
C ALA A 672 -14.02 35.21 26.31
N ARG A 673 -14.04 35.38 27.64
CA ARG A 673 -15.27 35.46 28.44
C ARG A 673 -16.16 36.63 28.04
N ARG A 674 -15.59 37.83 27.83
CA ARG A 674 -16.37 39.01 27.40
C ARG A 674 -17.01 38.80 26.03
N VAL A 675 -16.24 38.34 25.05
CA VAL A 675 -16.73 38.05 23.70
C VAL A 675 -17.80 36.94 23.74
N TRP A 676 -17.61 35.95 24.62
CA TRP A 676 -18.58 34.88 24.84
C TRP A 676 -19.90 35.40 25.43
N ALA A 677 -19.83 36.24 26.47
CA ALA A 677 -20.99 36.87 27.08
C ALA A 677 -21.83 37.67 26.07
N GLU A 678 -21.18 38.43 25.19
CA GLU A 678 -21.83 39.15 24.08
C GLU A 678 -22.49 38.22 23.06
N CYS A 679 -21.90 37.05 22.81
CA CYS A 679 -22.47 36.03 21.93
C CYS A 679 -23.73 35.39 22.53
N LEU A 680 -23.72 35.14 23.84
CA LEU A 680 -24.85 34.57 24.58
C LEU A 680 -25.95 35.61 24.90
N GLY A 681 -25.63 36.91 24.87
CA GLY A 681 -26.53 37.97 25.32
C GLY A 681 -26.68 38.02 26.84
N CYS A 682 -25.62 37.67 27.56
CA CYS A 682 -25.52 37.64 29.02
C CYS A 682 -24.43 38.61 29.51
N LEU A 683 -24.34 38.86 30.82
CA LEU A 683 -23.23 39.63 31.39
C LEU A 683 -22.01 38.72 31.64
N PRO A 684 -20.77 39.19 31.43
CA PRO A 684 -19.58 38.41 31.75
C PRO A 684 -19.39 38.32 33.27
N PHE A 685 -18.91 37.17 33.75
CA PHE A 685 -18.50 37.04 35.15
C PHE A 685 -17.15 37.73 35.43
N GLU A 686 -17.09 38.59 36.46
CA GLU A 686 -15.90 39.39 36.81
C GLU A 686 -15.26 39.07 38.17
N SER A 687 -15.87 38.22 39.02
CA SER A 687 -15.32 37.87 40.35
C SER A 687 -14.32 36.69 40.27
N ALA A 688 -13.62 36.39 41.38
CA ALA A 688 -12.53 35.39 41.41
C ALA A 688 -12.95 34.03 42.00
N GLU A 689 -13.97 33.98 42.86
CA GLU A 689 -14.40 32.72 43.50
C GLU A 689 -15.93 32.60 43.56
N PRO A 690 -16.52 31.59 42.87
CA PRO A 690 -17.96 31.32 42.95
C PRO A 690 -18.32 30.56 44.23
N ALA A 691 -19.34 31.02 44.95
CA ALA A 691 -19.99 30.25 46.03
C ALA A 691 -21.30 29.63 45.51
N LEU A 692 -21.51 28.33 45.75
CA LEU A 692 -22.71 27.62 45.28
C LEU A 692 -23.94 28.02 46.10
N ASN A 693 -25.04 28.36 45.44
CA ASN A 693 -26.33 28.47 46.09
C ASN A 693 -26.94 27.06 46.28
N HIS A 694 -26.67 26.45 47.43
CA HIS A 694 -27.09 25.08 47.74
C HIS A 694 -28.61 24.88 47.75
N GLU A 695 -29.37 25.89 48.22
CA GLU A 695 -30.82 25.81 48.29
C GLU A 695 -31.42 25.73 46.88
N LEU A 696 -31.02 26.64 45.99
CA LEU A 696 -31.48 26.66 44.60
C LEU A 696 -30.99 25.42 43.83
N TYR A 697 -29.77 24.96 44.11
CA TYR A 697 -29.21 23.75 43.50
C TYR A 697 -30.08 22.52 43.77
N LEU A 698 -30.46 22.29 45.02
CA LEU A 698 -31.28 21.15 45.43
C LEU A 698 -32.76 21.30 45.03
N ASN A 699 -33.34 22.50 45.11
CA ASN A 699 -34.75 22.73 44.77
C ASN A 699 -35.07 22.56 43.28
N VAL A 700 -34.11 22.89 42.41
CA VAL A 700 -34.24 22.70 40.96
C VAL A 700 -33.85 21.28 40.54
N GLY A 701 -32.89 20.67 41.24
CA GLY A 701 -32.43 19.31 40.99
C GLY A 701 -31.05 19.29 40.32
N PRO A 702 -30.07 18.52 40.84
CA PRO A 702 -28.72 18.42 40.29
C PRO A 702 -28.65 18.08 38.79
N ILE A 703 -29.53 17.19 38.33
CA ILE A 703 -29.57 16.73 36.93
C ILE A 703 -29.94 17.86 35.96
N PHE A 704 -30.81 18.79 36.36
CA PHE A 704 -31.17 19.94 35.53
C PHE A 704 -29.94 20.82 35.24
N TRP A 705 -29.15 21.14 36.26
CA TRP A 705 -27.95 21.98 36.16
C TRP A 705 -26.89 21.33 35.25
N TRP A 706 -26.69 20.03 35.43
CA TRP A 706 -25.78 19.23 34.61
C TRP A 706 -26.20 19.20 33.13
N LEU A 707 -27.48 18.92 32.84
CA LEU A 707 -28.00 18.87 31.47
C LEU A 707 -27.85 20.20 30.73
N HIS A 708 -28.08 21.32 31.42
CA HIS A 708 -28.03 22.66 30.82
C HIS A 708 -26.65 23.33 30.89
N ARG A 709 -25.65 22.67 31.49
CA ARG A 709 -24.29 23.22 31.75
C ARG A 709 -24.36 24.58 32.48
N MET A 710 -25.09 24.59 33.59
CA MET A 710 -25.32 25.78 34.43
C MET A 710 -24.99 25.51 35.90
N LEU A 711 -24.64 26.55 36.65
CA LEU A 711 -24.44 26.47 38.10
C LEU A 711 -25.14 27.66 38.80
N PRO A 712 -25.91 27.41 39.87
CA PRO A 712 -26.50 28.49 40.68
C PRO A 712 -25.51 28.99 41.73
N LEU A 713 -25.28 30.30 41.77
CA LEU A 713 -24.29 30.95 42.63
C LEU A 713 -24.90 32.01 43.56
N GLU A 714 -24.16 32.34 44.62
CA GLU A 714 -24.48 33.43 45.52
C GLU A 714 -23.79 34.76 45.12
N PRO A 715 -24.48 35.91 45.22
CA PRO A 715 -25.93 36.07 45.44
C PRO A 715 -26.73 35.86 44.14
N LEU A 716 -27.78 35.01 44.19
CA LEU A 716 -28.81 34.75 43.16
C LEU A 716 -28.43 34.97 41.67
N ALA A 717 -27.30 34.39 41.26
CA ALA A 717 -26.83 34.40 39.88
C ALA A 717 -26.78 32.99 39.31
N ILE A 718 -26.90 32.86 37.99
CA ILE A 718 -26.74 31.58 37.28
C ILE A 718 -25.57 31.71 36.32
N TRP A 719 -24.52 30.95 36.55
CA TRP A 719 -23.49 30.72 35.55
C TRP A 719 -24.03 29.87 34.41
N THR A 720 -23.75 30.29 33.18
CA THR A 720 -24.19 29.57 32.00
C THR A 720 -23.12 29.51 30.91
N ALA A 721 -22.95 28.30 30.36
CA ALA A 721 -22.08 28.05 29.21
C ALA A 721 -22.81 28.24 27.87
N ALA A 722 -24.13 28.41 27.87
CA ALA A 722 -24.95 28.45 26.66
C ALA A 722 -26.03 29.52 26.77
N ARG A 723 -26.65 29.89 25.65
CA ARG A 723 -27.72 30.89 25.66
C ARG A 723 -28.93 30.31 26.40
N PRO A 724 -29.43 30.92 27.48
CA PRO A 724 -30.58 30.40 28.21
C PRO A 724 -31.84 30.36 27.33
N HIS A 725 -32.54 29.24 27.30
CA HIS A 725 -33.83 29.15 26.63
C HIS A 725 -34.87 30.01 27.36
N PRO A 726 -35.70 30.83 26.68
CA PRO A 726 -36.65 31.72 27.35
C PRO A 726 -37.63 31.00 28.29
N GLU A 727 -38.24 29.90 27.85
CA GLU A 727 -39.16 29.11 28.69
C GLU A 727 -38.47 28.44 29.88
N MET A 728 -37.21 28.02 29.70
CA MET A 728 -36.41 27.46 30.79
C MET A 728 -36.10 28.54 31.83
N ALA A 729 -35.77 29.76 31.39
CA ALA A 729 -35.54 30.89 32.27
C ALA A 729 -36.81 31.30 33.03
N GLU A 730 -37.98 31.26 32.39
CA GLU A 730 -39.28 31.48 33.06
C GLU A 730 -39.58 30.39 34.10
N TRP A 731 -39.34 29.12 33.75
CA TRP A 731 -39.49 28.00 34.67
C TRP A 731 -38.56 28.11 35.89
N LEU A 732 -37.29 28.48 35.67
CA LEU A 732 -36.32 28.73 36.75
C LEU A 732 -36.76 29.88 37.67
N ARG A 733 -37.25 30.99 37.11
CA ARG A 733 -37.77 32.11 37.90
C ARG A 733 -38.98 31.71 38.74
N ALA A 734 -39.87 30.88 38.20
CA ALA A 734 -41.02 30.35 38.94
C ALA A 734 -40.58 29.45 40.11
N LYS A 735 -39.52 28.64 39.94
CA LYS A 735 -38.93 27.80 40.99
C LYS A 735 -38.17 28.60 42.05
N ALA A 736 -37.37 29.59 41.64
CA ALA A 736 -36.54 30.39 42.54
C ALA A 736 -37.31 31.46 43.32
N ARG A 737 -38.51 31.84 42.86
CA ARG A 737 -39.36 32.92 43.45
C ARG A 737 -38.68 34.29 43.53
N GLU A 738 -37.56 34.49 42.84
CA GLU A 738 -36.77 35.72 42.82
C GLU A 738 -36.24 36.05 41.41
N ARG A 739 -35.69 37.25 41.24
CA ARG A 739 -35.11 37.69 39.96
C ARG A 739 -33.73 37.05 39.78
N LEU A 740 -33.62 36.15 38.82
CA LEU A 740 -32.37 35.49 38.45
C LEU A 740 -31.63 36.27 37.36
N GLU A 741 -30.33 36.46 37.55
CA GLU A 741 -29.40 37.03 36.57
C GLU A 741 -28.52 35.93 35.96
N PHE A 742 -28.36 35.93 34.63
CA PHE A 742 -27.53 34.97 33.91
C PHE A 742 -26.17 35.60 33.61
N LEU A 743 -25.11 34.98 34.13
CA LEU A 743 -23.73 35.39 33.93
C LEU A 743 -23.03 34.34 33.06
N ALA A 744 -22.36 34.79 32.00
CA ALA A 744 -21.60 33.93 31.12
C ALA A 744 -20.18 33.72 31.63
N ASP A 745 -19.75 32.46 31.63
CA ASP A 745 -18.36 32.08 31.79
C ASP A 745 -17.97 31.04 30.71
N LEU A 746 -16.68 30.75 30.63
CA LEU A 746 -16.13 29.74 29.76
C LEU A 746 -16.64 28.35 30.14
N PRO A 747 -17.03 27.49 29.18
CA PRO A 747 -17.57 26.17 29.50
C PRO A 747 -16.64 25.29 30.35
N ASN A 748 -15.32 25.33 30.12
CA ASN A 748 -14.37 24.60 30.97
C ASN A 748 -14.34 25.12 32.42
N ASN A 749 -14.52 26.43 32.62
CA ASN A 749 -14.54 27.01 33.97
C ASN A 749 -15.75 26.54 34.77
N ILE A 750 -16.91 26.41 34.13
CA ILE A 750 -18.12 25.90 34.79
C ILE A 750 -17.93 24.43 35.21
N GLU A 751 -17.31 23.60 34.37
CA GLU A 751 -17.01 22.20 34.71
C GLU A 751 -15.96 22.09 35.84
N LEU A 752 -14.90 22.91 35.79
CA LEU A 752 -13.89 22.97 36.85
C LEU A 752 -14.49 23.45 38.17
N ALA A 753 -15.39 24.44 38.13
CA ALA A 753 -16.09 24.92 39.30
C ALA A 753 -17.02 23.86 39.89
N ALA A 754 -17.77 23.14 39.06
CA ALA A 754 -18.60 22.02 39.52
C ALA A 754 -17.78 20.96 40.26
N ARG A 755 -16.58 20.63 39.76
CA ARG A 755 -15.64 19.72 40.43
C ARG A 755 -15.13 20.26 41.76
N ARG A 756 -14.68 21.52 41.79
CA ARG A 756 -14.18 22.16 43.02
C ARG A 756 -15.25 22.26 44.10
N LEU A 757 -16.49 22.50 43.70
CA LEU A 757 -17.66 22.60 44.60
C LEU A 757 -18.25 21.23 44.98
N GLY A 758 -17.72 20.12 44.44
CA GLY A 758 -18.18 18.77 44.77
C GLY A 758 -19.57 18.41 44.21
N VAL A 759 -19.96 19.04 43.10
CA VAL A 759 -21.30 18.88 42.47
C VAL A 759 -21.26 18.23 41.09
N GLU A 760 -20.19 17.51 40.76
CA GLU A 760 -20.10 16.72 39.53
C GLU A 760 -21.12 15.56 39.54
N ILE A 761 -21.78 15.31 38.39
CA ILE A 761 -22.82 14.30 38.26
C ILE A 761 -22.34 13.14 37.40
N ASP A 762 -22.38 11.94 37.97
CA ASP A 762 -22.26 10.67 37.25
C ASP A 762 -23.65 10.02 37.17
N PRO A 763 -24.30 9.97 35.98
CA PRO A 763 -25.65 9.43 35.82
C PRO A 763 -25.81 7.97 36.30
N ASP A 764 -24.77 7.14 36.13
CA ASP A 764 -24.81 5.75 36.59
C ASP A 764 -24.74 5.69 38.11
N GLN A 765 -23.93 6.55 38.72
CA GLN A 765 -23.82 6.64 40.17
C GLN A 765 -25.14 7.13 40.79
N VAL A 766 -25.77 8.15 40.20
CA VAL A 766 -27.08 8.67 40.67
C VAL A 766 -28.15 7.57 40.59
N LEU A 767 -28.19 6.83 39.49
CA LEU A 767 -29.11 5.70 39.34
C LEU A 767 -28.81 4.59 40.36
N HIS A 768 -27.54 4.22 40.51
CA HIS A 768 -27.08 3.20 41.46
C HIS A 768 -27.49 3.56 42.89
N ASP A 769 -27.21 4.79 43.32
CA ASP A 769 -27.50 5.28 44.67
C ASP A 769 -28.99 5.36 44.94
N TYR A 770 -29.78 5.77 43.95
CA TYR A 770 -31.24 5.79 44.07
C TYR A 770 -31.83 4.39 44.24
N LEU A 771 -31.41 3.44 43.40
CA LEU A 771 -31.88 2.04 43.46
C LEU A 771 -31.55 1.39 44.80
N SER A 772 -30.37 1.68 45.35
CA SER A 772 -29.94 1.21 46.67
C SER A 772 -30.72 1.90 47.81
N ALA A 773 -30.82 3.24 47.80
CA ALA A 773 -31.46 4.00 48.86
C ALA A 773 -32.98 3.74 48.98
N LYS A 774 -33.65 3.46 47.85
CA LYS A 774 -35.08 3.09 47.84
C LYS A 774 -35.33 1.60 48.09
N GLY A 775 -34.28 0.79 48.22
CA GLY A 775 -34.39 -0.66 48.42
C GLY A 775 -35.00 -1.41 47.24
N ILE A 776 -34.95 -0.82 46.02
CA ILE A 776 -35.48 -1.44 44.80
C ILE A 776 -34.62 -2.64 44.41
N LEU A 777 -33.31 -2.56 44.62
CA LEU A 777 -32.34 -3.65 44.49
C LEU A 777 -31.46 -3.72 45.73
N ARG A 778 -31.06 -4.94 46.13
CA ARG A 778 -30.07 -5.12 47.20
C ARG A 778 -28.69 -4.71 46.69
N THR A 779 -27.83 -4.20 47.57
CA THR A 779 -26.46 -3.79 47.23
C THR A 779 -25.65 -4.91 46.57
N GLU A 780 -25.90 -6.17 46.93
CA GLU A 780 -25.28 -7.37 46.34
C GLU A 780 -25.71 -7.64 44.87
N GLN A 781 -26.86 -7.12 44.45
CA GLN A 781 -27.39 -7.27 43.10
C GLN A 781 -26.91 -6.16 42.15
N LEU A 782 -26.36 -5.07 42.71
CA LEU A 782 -25.82 -3.96 41.94
C LEU A 782 -24.34 -4.23 41.62
N PRO A 783 -23.90 -4.01 40.36
CA PRO A 783 -22.51 -4.22 39.99
C PRO A 783 -21.65 -3.09 40.53
N HIS A 784 -20.39 -3.41 40.86
CA HIS A 784 -19.41 -2.36 41.09
C HIS A 784 -19.17 -1.60 39.78
N LEU A 785 -19.48 -0.30 39.75
CA LEU A 785 -19.49 0.50 38.52
C LEU A 785 -18.13 0.51 37.79
N ALA A 786 -17.02 0.56 38.55
CA ALA A 786 -15.67 0.45 37.97
C ALA A 786 -15.45 -0.87 37.20
N THR A 787 -15.94 -1.99 37.74
CA THR A 787 -15.84 -3.30 37.09
C THR A 787 -16.77 -3.37 35.88
N LEU A 788 -18.01 -2.86 35.99
CA LEU A 788 -18.96 -2.84 34.88
C LEU A 788 -18.39 -2.07 33.68
N ARG A 789 -17.81 -0.90 33.92
CA ARG A 789 -17.18 -0.05 32.89
C ARG A 789 -15.99 -0.71 32.19
N SER A 790 -15.35 -1.69 32.82
CA SER A 790 -14.26 -2.45 32.20
C SER A 790 -14.74 -3.62 31.32
N ILE A 791 -15.99 -4.06 31.49
CA ILE A 791 -16.53 -5.27 30.85
C ILE A 791 -17.54 -4.92 29.74
N VAL A 792 -18.35 -3.88 29.93
CA VAL A 792 -19.45 -3.53 29.02
C VAL A 792 -19.34 -2.05 28.66
N ALA A 793 -19.42 -1.73 27.36
CA ALA A 793 -19.38 -0.36 26.86
C ALA A 793 -20.67 0.42 27.13
N GLU A 794 -21.77 -0.27 27.43
CA GLU A 794 -23.08 0.32 27.73
C GLU A 794 -23.19 0.82 29.19
N PRO A 795 -23.98 1.88 29.43
CA PRO A 795 -24.23 2.41 30.76
C PRO A 795 -25.05 1.44 31.64
N LEU A 796 -25.03 1.64 32.96
CA LEU A 796 -25.71 0.80 33.97
C LEU A 796 -27.16 0.39 33.61
N PRO A 797 -27.99 1.26 33.01
CA PRO A 797 -29.34 0.91 32.57
C PRO A 797 -29.43 -0.32 31.65
N GLY A 798 -28.52 -0.44 30.67
CA GLY A 798 -28.52 -1.55 29.71
C GLY A 798 -28.23 -2.89 30.39
N TRP A 799 -27.26 -2.89 31.31
CA TRP A 799 -26.91 -4.07 32.10
C TRP A 799 -28.07 -4.56 32.98
N LEU A 800 -28.80 -3.63 33.62
CA LEU A 800 -29.97 -3.95 34.45
C LEU A 800 -31.10 -4.62 33.65
N LEU A 801 -31.34 -4.15 32.43
CA LEU A 801 -32.30 -4.74 31.50
C LEU A 801 -31.84 -6.12 31.01
N LEU A 802 -30.56 -6.27 30.62
CA LEU A 802 -29.97 -7.53 30.17
C LEU A 802 -30.02 -8.61 31.25
N ARG A 803 -29.78 -8.25 32.52
CA ARG A 803 -29.90 -9.13 33.68
C ARG A 803 -31.34 -9.36 34.13
N LYS A 804 -32.32 -8.71 33.49
CA LYS A 804 -33.75 -8.76 33.83
C LYS A 804 -34.03 -8.38 35.29
N LEU A 805 -33.23 -7.48 35.86
CA LEU A 805 -33.39 -6.99 37.23
C LEU A 805 -34.45 -5.89 37.32
N LEU A 806 -34.64 -5.13 36.24
CA LEU A 806 -35.68 -4.12 36.09
C LEU A 806 -36.30 -4.23 34.69
N THR A 807 -37.55 -3.77 34.54
CA THR A 807 -38.20 -3.56 33.24
C THR A 807 -37.90 -2.18 32.67
N GLU A 808 -38.10 -1.96 31.37
CA GLU A 808 -37.98 -0.62 30.75
C GLU A 808 -38.89 0.40 31.43
N GLU A 809 -40.11 -0.01 31.82
CA GLU A 809 -41.08 0.84 32.50
C GLU A 809 -40.62 1.24 33.92
N GLN A 810 -40.10 0.29 34.70
CA GLN A 810 -39.55 0.56 36.03
C GLN A 810 -38.35 1.50 35.97
N LEU A 811 -37.45 1.27 35.02
CA LEU A 811 -36.27 2.10 34.81
C LEU A 811 -36.66 3.53 34.37
N HIS A 812 -37.70 3.65 33.54
CA HIS A 812 -38.24 4.95 33.13
C HIS A 812 -38.89 5.70 34.30
N GLN A 813 -39.62 5.00 35.17
CA GLN A 813 -40.19 5.61 36.37
C GLN A 813 -39.10 6.14 37.32
N VAL A 814 -38.02 5.37 37.51
CA VAL A 814 -36.85 5.81 38.27
C VAL A 814 -36.24 7.07 37.63
N PHE A 815 -36.12 7.13 36.29
CA PHE A 815 -35.66 8.32 35.59
C PHE A 815 -36.50 9.57 35.88
N LEU A 816 -37.84 9.46 35.87
CA LEU A 816 -38.73 10.57 36.18
C LEU A 816 -38.53 11.09 37.61
N GLU A 817 -38.31 10.18 38.56
CA GLU A 817 -38.11 10.51 39.97
C GLU A 817 -36.76 11.17 40.25
N ILE A 818 -35.67 10.67 39.64
CA ILE A 818 -34.33 11.23 39.84
C ILE A 818 -34.13 12.56 39.09
N SER A 819 -34.67 12.69 37.88
CA SER A 819 -34.35 13.82 36.99
C SER A 819 -34.96 15.15 37.43
N GLN A 820 -36.14 15.11 38.06
CA GLN A 820 -36.91 16.30 38.48
C GLN A 820 -37.13 17.35 37.37
N LEU A 821 -37.03 16.92 36.12
CA LEU A 821 -37.19 17.80 34.96
C LEU A 821 -38.65 18.21 34.78
N PRO A 822 -38.91 19.39 34.18
CA PRO A 822 -40.26 19.76 33.77
C PRO A 822 -40.82 18.75 32.75
N PRO A 823 -42.11 18.39 32.83
CA PRO A 823 -42.71 17.49 31.86
C PRO A 823 -42.75 18.15 30.48
N ALA A 824 -42.51 17.35 29.44
CA ALA A 824 -42.72 17.78 28.07
C ALA A 824 -44.22 17.98 27.81
N THR A 825 -44.61 19.15 27.29
CA THR A 825 -46.02 19.45 26.98
C THR A 825 -46.14 20.15 25.63
N GLY A 826 -47.25 19.92 24.90
CA GLY A 826 -47.59 20.70 23.70
C GLY A 826 -46.79 20.39 22.43
N TRP A 827 -46.06 19.26 22.36
CA TRP A 827 -45.38 18.83 21.12
C TRP A 827 -46.37 18.20 20.12
N ARG A 828 -46.04 18.25 18.82
CA ARG A 828 -46.89 17.73 17.74
C ARG A 828 -46.18 16.63 16.95
N PRO A 829 -46.83 15.51 16.58
CA PRO A 829 -46.20 14.44 15.80
C PRO A 829 -45.62 14.90 14.46
N GLU A 830 -46.31 15.79 13.75
CA GLU A 830 -45.85 16.33 12.46
C GLU A 830 -44.55 17.13 12.61
N GLU A 831 -44.47 17.93 13.67
CA GLU A 831 -43.29 18.73 14.01
C GLU A 831 -42.12 17.82 14.39
N PHE A 832 -42.36 16.79 15.20
CA PHE A 832 -41.35 15.80 15.55
C PHE A 832 -40.76 15.11 14.30
N VAL A 833 -41.61 14.65 13.37
CA VAL A 833 -41.16 13.98 12.14
C VAL A 833 -40.30 14.92 11.29
N ARG A 834 -40.67 16.20 11.20
CA ARG A 834 -39.86 17.23 10.54
C ARG A 834 -38.48 17.39 11.19
N LEU A 835 -38.39 17.28 12.51
CA LEU A 835 -37.18 17.47 13.30
C LEU A 835 -36.31 16.21 13.43
N LEU A 836 -36.69 15.06 12.88
CA LEU A 836 -35.87 13.84 12.91
C LEU A 836 -34.40 14.05 12.45
N PRO A 837 -34.09 14.86 11.42
CA PRO A 837 -32.70 15.10 10.99
C PRO A 837 -31.88 16.01 11.92
N VAL A 838 -32.50 16.62 12.93
CA VAL A 838 -31.82 17.55 13.86
C VAL A 838 -30.80 16.81 14.72
N LEU A 839 -31.08 15.58 15.12
CA LEU A 839 -30.16 14.69 15.84
C LEU A 839 -29.58 13.64 14.88
N PRO A 840 -28.42 13.02 15.20
CA PRO A 840 -27.81 12.04 14.32
C PRO A 840 -28.72 10.82 14.06
N PRO A 841 -28.60 10.16 12.89
CA PRO A 841 -29.37 8.95 12.59
C PRO A 841 -29.18 7.87 13.66
N GLY A 842 -30.28 7.31 14.18
CA GLY A 842 -30.26 6.29 15.24
C GLY A 842 -30.07 6.81 16.67
N PHE A 843 -29.60 8.06 16.83
CA PHE A 843 -29.32 8.67 18.13
C PHE A 843 -30.53 8.70 19.09
N PRO A 844 -31.76 9.06 18.66
CA PRO A 844 -32.91 9.04 19.56
C PRO A 844 -33.25 7.65 20.10
N ALA A 845 -33.06 6.61 19.29
CA ALA A 845 -33.30 5.22 19.69
C ALA A 845 -32.29 4.77 20.75
N GLU A 846 -31.02 5.11 20.56
CA GLU A 846 -29.92 4.76 21.46
C GLU A 846 -29.97 5.55 22.77
N THR A 847 -30.16 6.86 22.72
CA THR A 847 -30.02 7.74 23.88
C THR A 847 -31.35 8.06 24.55
N GLY A 848 -32.48 7.90 23.87
CA GLY A 848 -33.78 8.34 24.34
C GLY A 848 -33.95 9.87 24.35
N CYS A 849 -33.13 10.60 23.60
CA CYS A 849 -33.24 12.05 23.42
C CYS A 849 -33.95 12.38 22.09
N TYR A 850 -35.00 13.19 22.16
CA TYR A 850 -35.85 13.54 21.03
C TYR A 850 -35.97 15.06 20.88
N CYS A 851 -35.88 15.58 19.66
CA CYS A 851 -36.15 17.00 19.40
C CYS A 851 -37.65 17.20 19.20
N LEU A 852 -38.32 17.87 20.15
CA LEU A 852 -39.78 17.97 20.20
C LEU A 852 -40.33 19.19 19.45
N GLU A 853 -39.60 20.30 19.52
CA GLU A 853 -40.01 21.57 18.93
C GLU A 853 -38.77 22.39 18.57
N ALA A 854 -38.83 23.09 17.42
CA ALA A 854 -37.86 24.10 17.04
C ALA A 854 -38.55 25.42 16.71
N SER A 855 -38.18 26.48 17.42
CA SER A 855 -38.69 27.84 17.22
C SER A 855 -37.55 28.85 17.15
N GLU A 856 -37.86 30.11 16.82
CA GLU A 856 -36.89 31.21 16.92
C GLU A 856 -36.37 31.42 18.35
N ARG A 857 -37.10 30.94 19.36
CA ARG A 857 -36.75 31.05 20.78
C ARG A 857 -35.77 29.96 21.24
N GLY A 858 -35.64 28.86 20.49
CA GLY A 858 -34.74 27.76 20.78
C GLY A 858 -35.35 26.39 20.50
N LEU A 859 -34.69 25.35 21.04
CA LEU A 859 -35.02 23.94 20.86
C LEU A 859 -35.49 23.33 22.18
N ARG A 860 -36.60 22.59 22.11
CA ARG A 860 -37.10 21.77 23.23
C ARG A 860 -36.76 20.31 22.98
N LEU A 861 -36.04 19.72 23.94
CA LEU A 861 -35.55 18.35 23.87
C LEU A 861 -36.24 17.49 24.93
N GLY A 862 -36.88 16.41 24.50
CA GLY A 862 -37.51 15.43 25.36
C GLY A 862 -36.55 14.28 25.69
N LEU A 863 -36.45 13.93 26.97
CA LEU A 863 -35.64 12.81 27.46
C LEU A 863 -36.54 11.71 28.00
N ALA A 864 -36.31 10.48 27.53
CA ALA A 864 -36.95 9.26 28.05
C ALA A 864 -36.07 8.51 29.07
N ARG A 865 -34.79 8.88 29.19
CA ARG A 865 -33.80 8.36 30.14
C ARG A 865 -32.67 9.37 30.30
N LEU A 866 -31.82 9.19 31.31
CA LEU A 866 -30.61 10.01 31.45
C LEU A 866 -29.65 9.72 30.29
N PRO A 867 -29.18 10.75 29.56
CA PRO A 867 -28.14 10.56 28.56
C PRO A 867 -26.81 10.20 29.23
N SER A 868 -25.93 9.50 28.52
CA SER A 868 -24.54 9.38 28.98
C SER A 868 -23.82 10.74 28.86
N PRO A 869 -22.72 10.97 29.61
CA PRO A 869 -21.92 12.18 29.44
C PRO A 869 -21.44 12.40 28.00
N GLN A 870 -21.18 11.31 27.25
CA GLN A 870 -20.80 11.39 25.84
C GLN A 870 -21.98 11.83 24.95
N ALA A 871 -23.16 11.24 25.14
CA ALA A 871 -24.36 11.61 24.39
C ALA A 871 -24.76 13.07 24.65
N LEU A 872 -24.71 13.52 25.92
CA LEU A 872 -25.01 14.90 26.28
C LEU A 872 -24.04 15.88 25.58
N ARG A 873 -22.75 15.57 25.56
CA ARG A 873 -21.75 16.36 24.83
C ARG A 873 -22.05 16.42 23.33
N GLU A 874 -22.41 15.29 22.71
CA GLU A 874 -22.75 15.26 21.28
C GLU A 874 -23.97 16.13 20.94
N VAL A 875 -25.00 16.14 21.81
CA VAL A 875 -26.17 17.04 21.66
C VAL A 875 -25.74 18.50 21.71
N HIS A 876 -24.96 18.89 22.72
CA HIS A 876 -24.47 20.27 22.87
C HIS A 876 -23.54 20.69 21.73
N ASP A 877 -22.68 19.79 21.25
CA ASP A 877 -21.75 20.06 20.14
C ASP A 877 -22.48 20.22 18.80
N ARG A 878 -23.47 19.36 18.54
CA ARG A 878 -24.27 19.39 17.31
C ARG A 878 -25.20 20.59 17.28
N LEU A 879 -25.83 20.92 18.41
CA LEU A 879 -26.77 22.03 18.55
C LEU A 879 -26.10 23.29 19.14
N ALA A 880 -24.79 23.40 19.01
CA ALA A 880 -24.02 24.50 19.57
C ALA A 880 -24.54 25.84 19.04
N GLY A 881 -25.01 26.67 19.97
CA GLY A 881 -25.52 28.01 19.71
C GLY A 881 -27.04 28.12 19.65
N TYR A 882 -27.78 27.02 19.67
CA TYR A 882 -29.22 27.04 19.91
C TYR A 882 -29.50 27.01 21.42
N PRO A 883 -30.41 27.85 21.94
CA PRO A 883 -30.89 27.69 23.31
C PRO A 883 -31.59 26.34 23.46
N LEU A 884 -31.16 25.52 24.42
CA LEU A 884 -31.71 24.19 24.66
C LEU A 884 -32.55 24.18 25.94
N PHE A 885 -33.69 23.49 25.90
CA PHE A 885 -34.50 23.20 27.08
C PHE A 885 -34.80 21.69 27.17
N PHE A 886 -34.19 21.01 28.14
CA PHE A 886 -34.42 19.60 28.38
C PHE A 886 -35.65 19.37 29.27
N GLN A 887 -36.53 18.46 28.84
CA GLN A 887 -37.77 18.10 29.50
C GLN A 887 -37.91 16.59 29.63
N ALA A 888 -38.62 16.12 30.65
CA ALA A 888 -38.91 14.70 30.82
C ALA A 888 -40.13 14.28 29.99
N LEU A 889 -40.00 13.20 29.24
CA LEU A 889 -41.10 12.54 28.53
C LEU A 889 -41.78 11.53 29.44
N SER A 890 -43.10 11.42 29.37
CA SER A 890 -43.81 10.28 29.97
C SER A 890 -43.54 8.98 29.20
N HIS A 891 -43.78 7.84 29.85
CA HIS A 891 -43.54 6.52 29.25
C HIS A 891 -44.33 6.31 27.96
N THR A 892 -45.58 6.78 27.92
CA THR A 892 -46.45 6.70 26.74
C THR A 892 -45.94 7.55 25.58
N GLU A 893 -45.50 8.78 25.86
CA GLU A 893 -44.90 9.67 24.84
C GLU A 893 -43.58 9.10 24.30
N ALA A 894 -42.74 8.53 25.17
CA ALA A 894 -41.48 7.91 24.77
C ALA A 894 -41.70 6.74 23.80
N ILE A 895 -42.72 5.89 24.04
CA ILE A 895 -43.10 4.81 23.12
C ILE A 895 -43.60 5.37 21.79
N GLN A 896 -44.47 6.38 21.83
CA GLN A 896 -45.04 7.00 20.64
C GLN A 896 -43.94 7.61 19.75
N LEU A 897 -42.99 8.35 20.34
CA LEU A 897 -41.86 8.95 19.63
C LEU A 897 -40.92 7.88 19.05
N ARG A 898 -40.66 6.79 19.78
CA ARG A 898 -39.85 5.66 19.29
C ARG A 898 -40.49 5.01 18.05
N GLN A 899 -41.81 4.87 18.03
CA GLN A 899 -42.54 4.35 16.86
C GLN A 899 -42.49 5.31 15.66
N LEU A 900 -42.71 6.61 15.90
CA LEU A 900 -42.65 7.64 14.86
C LEU A 900 -41.23 7.78 14.26
N ALA A 901 -40.18 7.49 15.04
CA ALA A 901 -38.80 7.45 14.55
C ALA A 901 -38.49 6.22 13.67
N GLY A 902 -39.45 5.30 13.46
CA GLY A 902 -39.29 4.12 12.60
C GLY A 902 -38.51 2.96 13.24
N VAL A 903 -38.44 2.90 14.58
CA VAL A 903 -37.72 1.85 15.31
C VAL A 903 -38.65 0.67 15.57
N SER A 904 -38.43 -0.47 14.92
CA SER A 904 -39.20 -1.69 15.17
C SER A 904 -38.82 -2.33 16.52
N GLN A 905 -39.79 -2.99 17.19
CA GLN A 905 -39.65 -3.65 18.51
C GLN A 905 -38.55 -4.74 18.57
N GLY A 906 -37.90 -5.09 17.45
CA GLY A 906 -36.89 -6.15 17.37
C GLY A 906 -35.43 -5.69 17.24
N SER A 907 -35.12 -4.40 17.26
CA SER A 907 -33.78 -3.90 16.93
C SER A 907 -32.78 -3.81 18.11
N VAL A 908 -33.15 -4.29 19.30
CA VAL A 908 -32.21 -4.43 20.44
C VAL A 908 -31.52 -5.82 20.44
N SER A 909 -31.83 -6.70 19.49
CA SER A 909 -31.30 -8.07 19.44
C SER A 909 -30.06 -8.27 18.57
N SER A 910 -29.34 -7.22 18.15
CA SER A 910 -28.02 -7.37 17.52
C SER A 910 -26.92 -6.98 18.50
N ILE A 911 -26.88 -7.66 19.65
CA ILE A 911 -25.67 -7.76 20.46
C ILE A 911 -25.05 -9.09 20.07
N ASP A 912 -23.90 -9.03 19.40
CA ASP A 912 -23.07 -10.18 19.11
C ASP A 912 -22.95 -11.06 20.36
N THR A 913 -23.37 -12.32 20.22
CA THR A 913 -23.20 -13.37 21.21
C THR A 913 -21.74 -13.44 21.65
N ILE A 914 -21.44 -12.94 22.85
CA ILE A 914 -20.23 -13.33 23.58
C ILE A 914 -20.45 -14.79 23.96
N ASP A 915 -19.74 -15.68 23.27
CA ASP A 915 -19.62 -17.10 23.56
C ASP A 915 -18.99 -17.26 24.96
N THR A 916 -19.82 -17.27 26.00
CA THR A 916 -19.39 -17.68 27.34
C THR A 916 -19.32 -19.21 27.35
N ARG A 917 -18.18 -19.76 26.94
CA ARG A 917 -17.78 -21.09 27.41
C ARG A 917 -17.62 -21.03 28.93
N PRO A 918 -18.19 -21.97 29.69
CA PRO A 918 -17.90 -22.11 31.10
C PRO A 918 -16.63 -22.96 31.23
N ASP A 919 -15.49 -22.33 31.46
CA ASP A 919 -14.34 -23.00 32.06
C ASP A 919 -14.20 -22.45 33.49
N GLY A 920 -14.06 -23.38 34.44
CA GLY A 920 -14.12 -23.14 35.89
C GLY A 920 -12.87 -22.56 36.53
#